data_AF-A0A945PDA3-F1
#
_entry.id   AF-A0A945PDA3-F1
#
_cell.length_a   1.000
_cell.length_b   1.000
_cell.length_c   1.000
_cell.angle_alpha   90.00
_cell.angle_beta   90.00
_cell.angle_gamma   90.00
#
_symmetry.space_group_name_H-M   'P 1'
#
loop_
_entity.id
_entity.type
_entity.pdbx_description
1 polymer ?
#
loop_
_entity_poly.entity_id
_entity_poly.type
_entity_poly.pdbx_seq_one_letter_code
_entity_poly.pdbx_strand_id
1 'polypeptide(L)'
;MTSNKTIQAPRLLEDPPLHVESLLAAAGAEHPHRLICVQADMAADGLHYGNQWLAATQNRILIARQTVGAWAVVDTSIDDVIRAHTDVLVGGGHLLIERHAEPVLVVAFTSTEAAKFSEVARGIEQLRKHQALHINGHLERVRCQHCHRLLPEKDGICPACIRKWSTMKRITGYISPYRWKAVTLAVASVVTTMAELAPPLITRRIIDDVLVTDNPATFDEKVMLLGFLVLTLIGIRVVSWAAEWVHGWNVAWLGAQATADIRSQLYQRLEMLSLQFYDKRKVGALMSRVTRDTGRLQDFLVDGLPYLLINGMMIVGILGFLLYMSWELTLYTLIPVPFIIVWSIVFWKRMRRFFTRWGETWSNLTDRVAEALSGIRVVKAFAQQEREINAFGALNRKITDIGVETSVNRTIFFATISFLTGFGVIIVWYFGGEEVIDDRLTLGTLLAFYSYMWMVYGPLEWFGQVNSWMSRAFAGAERVFEVIDTAPESYEDVHAQRLPKMSGHIRFDEVTFGYDKSKPVLNEIDMDIQAGEMIGLVGRSGVGKTTIVNLIARFYDVDHGGISIDGIDLRRLNLRDLRKQIGIVLQDPILFSGTIAENIGYGKPGAKFAEIIDAARLANAHNFIVAKPDGYETQVGEQGNGLSGGERQRVAIARAMLHNPRILILDEATSSVDVETERLIQQAIHRMVDGRTTFAIAHRLSTLRDADRLIVLDGGRIVEQGTHAELMQRKGKFHELVELQQEASKIIAIAE
;
A
#
# COMPACT_ATOMS: atom_id res chain seq x y z
N MET A 1 -15.66 -16.19 -35.25
CA MET A 1 -16.96 -16.44 -34.62
C MET A 1 -17.33 -15.21 -33.80
N THR A 2 -18.26 -14.44 -34.34
CA THR A 2 -18.84 -13.21 -33.78
C THR A 2 -19.70 -13.55 -32.56
N SER A 3 -19.13 -13.41 -31.37
CA SER A 3 -19.88 -13.46 -30.12
C SER A 3 -20.60 -12.13 -29.93
N ASN A 4 -21.92 -12.14 -30.16
CA ASN A 4 -22.86 -11.13 -29.67
C ASN A 4 -22.61 -10.92 -28.16
N LYS A 5 -21.86 -9.88 -27.80
CA LYS A 5 -21.86 -9.35 -26.43
C LYS A 5 -23.16 -8.58 -26.27
N THR A 6 -24.25 -9.28 -25.97
CA THR A 6 -25.40 -8.65 -25.32
C THR A 6 -24.86 -8.09 -24.01
N ILE A 7 -24.81 -6.76 -23.93
CA ILE A 7 -24.40 -6.02 -22.74
C ILE A 7 -25.35 -6.46 -21.62
N GLN A 8 -24.90 -7.38 -20.75
CA GLN A 8 -25.63 -7.73 -19.56
C GLN A 8 -25.74 -6.45 -18.72
N ALA A 9 -26.96 -5.99 -18.46
CA ALA A 9 -27.19 -4.91 -17.52
C ALA A 9 -26.47 -5.25 -16.20
N PRO A 10 -25.73 -4.33 -15.59
CA PRO A 10 -25.00 -4.62 -14.35
C PRO A 10 -26.00 -5.06 -13.28
N ARG A 11 -25.74 -6.19 -12.63
CA ARG A 11 -26.58 -6.74 -11.55
C ARG A 11 -25.72 -6.91 -10.30
N LEU A 12 -26.30 -6.66 -9.13
CA LEU A 12 -25.67 -6.95 -7.84
C LEU A 12 -26.38 -8.18 -7.25
N LEU A 13 -25.85 -9.37 -7.53
CA LEU A 13 -26.46 -10.64 -7.14
C LEU A 13 -25.52 -11.43 -6.23
N GLU A 14 -25.93 -11.63 -4.99
CA GLU A 14 -25.41 -12.63 -4.05
C GLU A 14 -26.35 -13.86 -4.08
N ASP A 15 -25.76 -15.05 -3.93
CA ASP A 15 -26.51 -16.32 -3.96
C ASP A 15 -27.18 -16.59 -2.59
N PRO A 16 -28.53 -16.53 -2.50
CA PRO A 16 -29.22 -16.84 -1.26
C PRO A 16 -29.20 -18.35 -0.96
N PRO A 17 -29.25 -18.76 0.32
CA PRO A 17 -29.49 -20.16 0.68
C PRO A 17 -30.77 -20.69 0.05
N LEU A 18 -30.78 -21.98 -0.34
CA LEU A 18 -31.90 -22.64 -1.03
C LEU A 18 -33.30 -22.37 -0.43
N HIS A 19 -33.40 -22.28 0.91
CA HIS A 19 -34.67 -21.98 1.58
C HIS A 19 -35.12 -20.53 1.34
N VAL A 20 -34.22 -19.56 1.36
CA VAL A 20 -34.52 -18.15 1.03
C VAL A 20 -34.80 -18.02 -0.47
N GLU A 21 -34.07 -18.75 -1.30
CA GLU A 21 -34.29 -18.75 -2.74
C GLU A 21 -35.70 -19.21 -3.11
N SER A 22 -36.19 -20.28 -2.46
CA SER A 22 -37.56 -20.79 -2.65
C SER A 22 -38.63 -19.78 -2.23
N LEU A 23 -38.38 -19.01 -1.16
CA LEU A 23 -39.28 -17.95 -0.68
C LEU A 23 -39.33 -16.76 -1.64
N LEU A 24 -38.16 -16.32 -2.13
CA LEU A 24 -38.07 -15.23 -3.10
C LEU A 24 -38.71 -15.61 -4.45
N ALA A 25 -38.54 -16.87 -4.89
CA ALA A 25 -39.19 -17.39 -6.09
C ALA A 25 -40.72 -17.46 -5.93
N ALA A 26 -41.21 -17.97 -4.79
CA ALA A 26 -42.65 -18.03 -4.50
C ALA A 26 -43.32 -16.64 -4.46
N ALA A 27 -42.57 -15.59 -4.08
CA ALA A 27 -43.03 -14.21 -4.06
C ALA A 27 -42.84 -13.46 -5.41
N GLY A 28 -42.49 -14.17 -6.49
CA GLY A 28 -42.44 -13.60 -7.84
C GLY A 28 -41.10 -12.97 -8.26
N ALA A 29 -40.03 -13.14 -7.46
CA ALA A 29 -38.68 -12.76 -7.85
C ALA A 29 -37.86 -14.01 -8.22
N GLU A 30 -38.13 -14.60 -9.38
CA GLU A 30 -37.29 -15.66 -9.93
C GLU A 30 -35.92 -15.10 -10.38
N HIS A 31 -34.87 -15.93 -10.29
CA HIS A 31 -33.48 -15.56 -10.61
C HIS A 31 -33.27 -14.78 -11.93
N PRO A 32 -33.94 -15.06 -13.06
CA PRO A 32 -33.75 -14.28 -14.30
C PRO A 32 -34.24 -12.82 -14.21
N HIS A 33 -35.22 -12.54 -13.34
CA HIS A 33 -35.88 -11.25 -13.19
C HIS A 33 -35.30 -10.38 -12.05
N ARG A 34 -34.37 -10.92 -11.25
CA ARG A 34 -33.68 -10.17 -10.20
C ARG A 34 -32.62 -9.24 -10.79
N LEU A 35 -32.67 -7.98 -10.40
CA LEU A 35 -31.67 -6.97 -10.72
C LEU A 35 -30.73 -6.72 -9.53
N ILE A 36 -31.26 -6.83 -8.31
CA ILE A 36 -30.51 -6.72 -7.06
C ILE A 36 -30.90 -7.91 -6.17
N CYS A 37 -29.93 -8.57 -5.53
CA CYS A 37 -30.12 -9.60 -4.52
C CYS A 37 -28.92 -9.55 -3.57
N VAL A 38 -29.13 -9.12 -2.33
CA VAL A 38 -28.04 -8.91 -1.36
C VAL A 38 -28.43 -9.35 0.05
N GLN A 39 -27.44 -9.77 0.82
CA GLN A 39 -27.58 -10.11 2.24
C GLN A 39 -27.22 -8.93 3.14
N ALA A 40 -28.06 -8.66 4.15
CA ALA A 40 -27.75 -7.83 5.30
C ALA A 40 -27.29 -8.71 6.47
N ASP A 41 -26.30 -8.25 7.22
CA ASP A 41 -25.63 -8.96 8.32
C ASP A 41 -26.18 -8.62 9.72
N MET A 42 -27.25 -7.84 9.77
CA MET A 42 -28.01 -7.54 11.00
C MET A 42 -29.40 -8.17 10.93
N ALA A 43 -29.93 -8.54 12.10
CA ALA A 43 -31.29 -9.02 12.24
C ALA A 43 -32.32 -7.89 12.09
N ALA A 44 -33.60 -8.26 12.01
CA ALA A 44 -34.71 -7.30 11.85
C ALA A 44 -34.88 -6.31 13.00
N ASP A 45 -34.32 -6.62 14.18
CA ASP A 45 -34.32 -5.72 15.33
C ASP A 45 -33.21 -4.65 15.26
N GLY A 46 -32.25 -4.78 14.34
CA GLY A 46 -31.11 -3.88 14.22
C GLY A 46 -30.12 -3.92 15.39
N LEU A 47 -30.30 -4.85 16.35
CA LEU A 47 -29.52 -4.94 17.58
C LEU A 47 -28.60 -6.15 17.60
N HIS A 48 -28.95 -7.21 16.87
CA HIS A 48 -28.20 -8.46 16.84
C HIS A 48 -27.70 -8.77 15.43
N TYR A 49 -26.58 -9.50 15.37
CA TYR A 49 -26.11 -10.10 14.11
C TYR A 49 -27.13 -11.15 13.63
N GLY A 50 -27.51 -11.08 12.37
CA GLY A 50 -28.51 -11.95 11.76
C GLY A 50 -28.48 -11.83 10.25
N ASN A 51 -29.31 -12.62 9.56
CA ASN A 51 -29.35 -12.60 8.10
C ASN A 51 -30.69 -12.06 7.62
N GLN A 52 -30.64 -11.03 6.80
CA GLN A 52 -31.77 -10.56 6.01
C GLN A 52 -31.39 -10.58 4.53
N TRP A 53 -32.34 -10.82 3.65
CA TRP A 53 -32.11 -10.80 2.21
C TRP A 53 -33.03 -9.79 1.56
N LEU A 54 -32.44 -8.88 0.77
CA LEU A 54 -33.17 -7.93 -0.05
C LEU A 54 -33.01 -8.30 -1.51
N ALA A 55 -34.12 -8.44 -2.23
CA ALA A 55 -34.15 -8.65 -3.66
C ALA A 55 -35.02 -7.57 -4.34
N ALA A 56 -34.52 -6.97 -5.42
CA ALA A 56 -35.28 -6.03 -6.24
C ALA A 56 -35.37 -6.53 -7.70
N THR A 57 -36.57 -6.43 -8.27
CA THR A 57 -36.90 -6.69 -9.67
C THR A 57 -37.25 -5.37 -10.37
N GLN A 58 -37.72 -5.37 -11.62
CA GLN A 58 -38.15 -4.12 -12.27
C GLN A 58 -39.36 -3.46 -11.58
N ASN A 59 -40.24 -4.25 -10.95
CA ASN A 59 -41.54 -3.75 -10.47
C ASN A 59 -41.76 -3.97 -8.96
N ARG A 60 -40.90 -4.75 -8.27
CA ARG A 60 -41.08 -5.12 -6.86
C ARG A 60 -39.77 -5.18 -6.08
N ILE A 61 -39.85 -4.87 -4.78
CA ILE A 61 -38.81 -5.05 -3.76
C ILE A 61 -39.32 -6.07 -2.74
N LEU A 62 -38.53 -7.12 -2.53
CA LEU A 62 -38.80 -8.18 -1.56
C LEU A 62 -37.73 -8.15 -0.47
N ILE A 63 -38.15 -8.20 0.79
CA ILE A 63 -37.23 -8.32 1.93
C ILE A 63 -37.60 -9.57 2.72
N ALA A 64 -36.76 -10.60 2.64
CA ALA A 64 -36.88 -11.80 3.46
C ALA A 64 -36.14 -11.59 4.79
N ARG A 65 -36.88 -11.67 5.90
CA ARG A 65 -36.39 -11.41 7.25
C ARG A 65 -36.61 -12.64 8.12
N GLN A 66 -35.64 -12.98 8.96
CA GLN A 66 -35.79 -14.02 9.95
C GLN A 66 -36.39 -13.44 11.25
N THR A 67 -37.57 -13.90 11.62
CA THR A 67 -38.26 -13.56 12.89
C THR A 67 -38.48 -14.85 13.67
N VAL A 68 -37.94 -14.94 14.89
CA VAL A 68 -38.10 -16.06 15.87
C VAL A 68 -38.51 -17.40 15.23
N GLY A 69 -37.57 -18.04 14.52
CA GLY A 69 -37.73 -19.39 13.96
C GLY A 69 -38.42 -19.49 12.59
N ALA A 70 -39.00 -18.42 12.04
CA ALA A 70 -39.65 -18.40 10.73
C ALA A 70 -39.16 -17.24 9.84
N TRP A 71 -39.13 -17.46 8.52
CA TRP A 71 -38.84 -16.43 7.54
C TRP A 71 -40.13 -15.75 7.09
N ALA A 72 -40.16 -14.43 7.15
CA ALA A 72 -41.24 -13.60 6.62
C ALA A 72 -40.72 -12.81 5.42
N VAL A 73 -41.52 -12.71 4.35
CA VAL A 73 -41.20 -11.88 3.18
C VAL A 73 -42.11 -10.67 3.19
N VAL A 74 -41.51 -9.48 3.17
CA VAL A 74 -42.23 -8.23 2.92
C VAL A 74 -42.13 -7.92 1.43
N ASP A 75 -43.27 -7.81 0.76
CA ASP A 75 -43.38 -7.44 -0.66
C ASP A 75 -43.85 -5.99 -0.78
N THR A 76 -43.24 -5.21 -1.67
CA THR A 76 -43.57 -3.82 -1.94
C THR A 76 -43.37 -3.53 -3.42
N SER A 77 -44.33 -2.84 -4.03
CA SER A 77 -44.20 -2.37 -5.41
C SER A 77 -43.21 -1.20 -5.49
N ILE A 78 -42.39 -1.17 -6.54
CA ILE A 78 -41.44 -0.07 -6.78
C ILE A 78 -42.17 1.27 -6.99
N ASP A 79 -43.38 1.25 -7.55
CA ASP A 79 -44.18 2.45 -7.77
C ASP A 79 -44.72 3.05 -6.46
N ASP A 80 -44.75 2.27 -5.37
CA ASP A 80 -45.19 2.73 -4.04
C ASP A 80 -44.04 3.34 -3.21
N VAL A 81 -42.80 3.26 -3.70
CA VAL A 81 -41.62 3.82 -3.03
C VAL A 81 -41.57 5.32 -3.29
N ILE A 82 -41.58 6.13 -2.22
CA ILE A 82 -41.35 7.58 -2.30
C ILE A 82 -39.86 7.85 -2.47
N ARG A 83 -39.05 7.23 -1.62
CA ARG A 83 -37.61 7.48 -1.52
C ARG A 83 -36.87 6.30 -0.89
N ALA A 84 -35.74 5.92 -1.45
CA ALA A 84 -34.77 5.00 -0.85
C ALA A 84 -33.44 5.72 -0.55
N HIS A 85 -32.97 5.64 0.69
CA HIS A 85 -31.68 6.21 1.09
C HIS A 85 -31.07 5.43 2.26
N THR A 86 -29.78 5.62 2.49
CA THR A 86 -29.08 5.04 3.64
C THR A 86 -28.73 6.08 4.69
N ASP A 87 -29.05 5.79 5.94
CA ASP A 87 -28.60 6.56 7.11
C ASP A 87 -27.41 5.88 7.77
N VAL A 88 -26.36 6.66 8.04
CA VAL A 88 -25.13 6.14 8.66
C VAL A 88 -25.17 6.37 10.16
N LEU A 89 -25.00 5.27 10.89
CA LEU A 89 -25.01 5.22 12.35
C LEU A 89 -23.63 4.83 12.88
N VAL A 90 -23.47 4.85 14.20
CA VAL A 90 -22.22 4.39 14.84
C VAL A 90 -22.14 2.87 14.72
N GLY A 91 -21.13 2.37 13.98
CA GLY A 91 -20.88 0.93 13.80
C GLY A 91 -21.64 0.28 12.63
N GLY A 92 -22.56 0.99 11.99
CA GLY A 92 -23.44 0.44 10.94
C GLY A 92 -24.28 1.50 10.22
N GLY A 93 -25.37 1.07 9.62
CA GLY A 93 -26.33 1.95 8.98
C GLY A 93 -27.66 1.26 8.72
N HIS A 94 -28.64 2.06 8.32
CA HIS A 94 -29.96 1.61 7.93
C HIS A 94 -30.22 1.97 6.47
N LEU A 95 -30.74 1.03 5.69
CA LEU A 95 -31.39 1.33 4.43
C LEU A 95 -32.86 1.62 4.73
N LEU A 96 -33.29 2.84 4.44
CA LEU A 96 -34.64 3.34 4.64
C LEU A 96 -35.36 3.41 3.29
N ILE A 97 -36.49 2.73 3.18
CA ILE A 97 -37.38 2.79 2.02
C ILE A 97 -38.71 3.38 2.48
N GLU A 98 -38.94 4.64 2.13
CA GLU A 98 -40.16 5.39 2.41
C GLU A 98 -41.25 5.02 1.41
N ARG A 99 -42.49 4.83 1.88
CA ARG A 99 -43.63 4.33 1.10
C ARG A 99 -44.85 5.23 1.29
N HIS A 100 -45.78 5.27 0.33
CA HIS A 100 -46.92 6.21 0.38
C HIS A 100 -47.91 5.91 1.51
N ALA A 101 -48.33 4.66 1.67
CA ALA A 101 -49.39 4.28 2.60
C ALA A 101 -48.93 3.35 3.74
N GLU A 102 -47.63 2.98 3.76
CA GLU A 102 -47.08 1.96 4.65
C GLU A 102 -45.88 2.48 5.46
N PRO A 103 -45.58 1.90 6.65
CA PRO A 103 -44.43 2.31 7.45
C PRO A 103 -43.10 2.16 6.70
N VAL A 104 -42.12 2.99 7.02
CA VAL A 104 -40.77 2.95 6.42
C VAL A 104 -40.15 1.57 6.62
N LEU A 105 -39.69 0.93 5.53
CA LEU A 105 -38.95 -0.32 5.65
C LEU A 105 -37.52 -0.01 6.01
N VAL A 106 -37.06 -0.63 7.09
CA VAL A 106 -35.69 -0.51 7.59
C VAL A 106 -34.98 -1.84 7.37
N VAL A 107 -33.81 -1.79 6.74
CA VAL A 107 -32.86 -2.92 6.67
C VAL A 107 -31.57 -2.45 7.32
N ALA A 108 -31.22 -3.05 8.47
CA ALA A 108 -30.00 -2.72 9.18
C ALA A 108 -28.80 -3.48 8.62
N PHE A 109 -27.62 -2.86 8.67
CA PHE A 109 -26.37 -3.44 8.20
C PHE A 109 -25.18 -2.90 9.00
N THR A 110 -24.08 -3.65 9.05
CA THR A 110 -22.84 -3.17 9.71
C THR A 110 -22.03 -2.25 8.80
N SER A 111 -21.06 -1.54 9.39
CA SER A 111 -20.14 -0.67 8.64
C SER A 111 -19.34 -1.41 7.55
N THR A 112 -19.22 -2.74 7.64
CA THR A 112 -18.59 -3.59 6.62
C THR A 112 -19.40 -3.61 5.32
N GLU A 113 -20.72 -3.56 5.42
CA GLU A 113 -21.67 -3.69 4.31
C GLU A 113 -22.18 -2.32 3.79
N ALA A 114 -21.69 -1.20 4.35
CA ALA A 114 -22.19 0.14 4.03
C ALA A 114 -22.07 0.51 2.54
N ALA A 115 -20.94 0.17 1.90
CA ALA A 115 -20.73 0.36 0.47
C ALA A 115 -21.78 -0.40 -0.37
N LYS A 116 -22.11 -1.63 0.05
CA LYS A 116 -23.11 -2.48 -0.61
C LYS A 116 -24.49 -1.86 -0.54
N PHE A 117 -24.94 -1.50 0.66
CA PHE A 117 -26.31 -1.05 0.87
C PHE A 117 -26.60 0.33 0.31
N SER A 118 -25.60 1.17 0.11
CA SER A 118 -25.80 2.44 -0.58
C SER A 118 -25.91 2.30 -2.10
N GLU A 119 -25.13 1.40 -2.71
CA GLU A 119 -25.31 1.01 -4.11
C GLU A 119 -26.70 0.38 -4.34
N VAL A 120 -27.21 -0.38 -3.36
CA VAL A 120 -28.59 -0.91 -3.36
C VAL A 120 -29.62 0.21 -3.28
N ALA A 121 -29.45 1.20 -2.38
CA ALA A 121 -30.35 2.34 -2.28
C ALA A 121 -30.43 3.12 -3.61
N ARG A 122 -29.27 3.38 -4.23
CA ARG A 122 -29.19 4.04 -5.54
C ARG A 122 -29.87 3.22 -6.63
N GLY A 123 -29.66 1.90 -6.63
CA GLY A 123 -30.32 0.98 -7.54
C GLY A 123 -31.85 1.02 -7.42
N ILE A 124 -32.38 1.09 -6.19
CA ILE A 124 -33.81 1.21 -5.94
C ILE A 124 -34.36 2.54 -6.47
N GLU A 125 -33.67 3.66 -6.25
CA GLU A 125 -34.07 4.97 -6.80
C GLU A 125 -34.08 4.99 -8.33
N GLN A 126 -33.10 4.34 -8.98
CA GLN A 126 -33.07 4.23 -10.45
C GLN A 126 -34.26 3.46 -10.98
N LEU A 127 -34.62 2.35 -10.32
CA LEU A 127 -35.79 1.56 -10.70
C LEU A 127 -37.09 2.35 -10.52
N ARG A 128 -37.21 3.10 -9.42
CA ARG A 128 -38.33 4.01 -9.15
C ARG A 128 -38.48 5.08 -10.23
N LYS A 129 -37.37 5.65 -10.72
CA LYS A 129 -37.35 6.64 -11.80
C LYS A 129 -37.47 6.02 -13.21
N HIS A 130 -37.66 4.71 -13.33
CA HIS A 130 -37.62 3.94 -14.59
C HIS A 130 -36.34 4.17 -15.42
N GLN A 131 -35.21 4.42 -14.76
CA GLN A 131 -33.90 4.59 -15.38
C GLN A 131 -33.19 3.25 -15.56
N ALA A 132 -32.22 3.21 -16.48
CA ALA A 132 -31.36 2.03 -16.64
C ALA A 132 -30.54 1.79 -15.37
N LEU A 133 -30.46 0.53 -14.93
CA LEU A 133 -29.75 0.16 -13.72
C LEU A 133 -28.24 0.31 -13.95
N HIS A 134 -27.61 1.22 -13.22
CA HIS A 134 -26.17 1.48 -13.23
C HIS A 134 -25.64 1.34 -11.80
N ILE A 135 -25.47 0.08 -11.37
CA ILE A 135 -24.90 -0.28 -10.06
C ILE A 135 -23.51 -0.85 -10.26
N ASN A 136 -22.60 -0.55 -9.34
CA ASN A 136 -21.25 -1.08 -9.38
C ASN A 136 -21.21 -2.46 -8.69
N GLY A 137 -21.01 -3.53 -9.46
CA GLY A 137 -20.97 -4.91 -8.93
C GLY A 137 -19.70 -5.27 -8.14
N HIS A 138 -18.71 -4.38 -8.09
CA HIS A 138 -17.45 -4.60 -7.36
C HIS A 138 -17.54 -4.07 -5.92
N LEU A 139 -17.81 -4.98 -4.98
CA LEU A 139 -17.78 -4.73 -3.54
C LEU A 139 -16.38 -4.98 -2.97
N GLU A 140 -15.91 -4.09 -2.09
CA GLU A 140 -14.60 -4.21 -1.42
C GLU A 140 -14.57 -5.40 -0.45
N ARG A 141 -13.52 -6.21 -0.52
CA ARG A 141 -13.38 -7.44 0.28
C ARG A 141 -12.66 -7.16 1.60
N VAL A 142 -13.27 -7.56 2.71
CA VAL A 142 -12.66 -7.43 4.04
C VAL A 142 -12.04 -8.74 4.54
N ARG A 143 -12.42 -9.87 3.93
CA ARG A 143 -11.96 -11.22 4.29
C ARG A 143 -11.44 -11.98 3.09
N CYS A 144 -10.46 -12.86 3.32
CA CYS A 144 -9.94 -13.75 2.30
C CYS A 144 -11.01 -14.79 1.89
N GLN A 145 -11.24 -14.97 0.60
CA GLN A 145 -12.19 -15.98 0.08
C GLN A 145 -11.77 -17.42 0.38
N HIS A 146 -10.47 -17.69 0.55
CA HIS A 146 -9.97 -19.04 0.75
C HIS A 146 -9.85 -19.45 2.23
N CYS A 147 -9.44 -18.53 3.11
CA CYS A 147 -9.22 -18.86 4.52
C CYS A 147 -10.09 -18.06 5.51
N HIS A 148 -10.95 -17.17 5.02
CA HIS A 148 -11.86 -16.31 5.80
C HIS A 148 -11.20 -15.44 6.88
N ARG A 149 -9.86 -15.38 6.91
CA ARG A 149 -9.10 -14.47 7.77
C ARG A 149 -9.34 -13.02 7.32
N LEU A 150 -9.34 -12.13 8.31
CA LEU A 150 -9.39 -10.70 8.08
C LEU A 150 -8.18 -10.29 7.24
N LEU A 151 -8.42 -9.54 6.17
CA LEU A 151 -7.35 -8.98 5.36
C LEU A 151 -6.74 -7.77 6.09
N PRO A 152 -5.41 -7.60 6.05
CA PRO A 152 -4.77 -6.45 6.68
C PRO A 152 -5.15 -5.11 6.00
N GLU A 153 -5.54 -5.15 4.73
CA GLU A 153 -6.06 -4.02 3.95
C GLU A 153 -7.30 -4.50 3.18
N LYS A 154 -8.33 -3.64 2.99
CA LYS A 154 -9.52 -3.98 2.17
C LYS A 154 -9.07 -4.27 0.73
N ASP A 155 -9.63 -5.32 0.13
CA ASP A 155 -9.19 -5.93 -1.15
C ASP A 155 -7.72 -6.39 -1.18
N GLY A 156 -7.03 -6.37 -0.04
CA GLY A 156 -5.63 -6.74 0.07
C GLY A 156 -5.39 -8.24 -0.13
N ILE A 157 -4.14 -8.59 -0.39
CA ILE A 157 -3.73 -9.99 -0.56
C ILE A 157 -3.63 -10.66 0.81
N CYS A 158 -4.11 -11.90 0.93
CA CYS A 158 -4.04 -12.65 2.18
C CYS A 158 -2.62 -13.20 2.42
N PRO A 159 -1.90 -12.78 3.49
CA PRO A 159 -0.52 -13.22 3.74
C PRO A 159 -0.39 -14.71 4.07
N ALA A 160 -1.50 -15.38 4.38
CA ALA A 160 -1.53 -16.81 4.68
C ALA A 160 -1.83 -17.68 3.46
N CYS A 161 -2.50 -17.14 2.43
CA CYS A 161 -2.89 -17.85 1.22
C CYS A 161 -2.01 -17.52 0.01
N ILE A 162 -0.84 -16.91 0.26
CA ILE A 162 0.18 -16.55 -0.71
C ILE A 162 0.56 -17.76 -1.58
N ARG A 163 0.49 -17.60 -2.91
CA ARG A 163 1.04 -18.57 -3.86
C ARG A 163 2.55 -18.37 -3.94
N LYS A 164 3.28 -18.91 -2.96
CA LYS A 164 4.75 -18.75 -2.81
C LYS A 164 5.53 -18.99 -4.11
N TRP A 165 5.11 -19.98 -4.90
CA TRP A 165 5.78 -20.32 -6.17
C TRP A 165 5.62 -19.26 -7.27
N SER A 166 4.44 -18.64 -7.41
CA SER A 166 4.27 -17.57 -8.40
C SER A 166 5.06 -16.31 -8.02
N THR A 167 5.09 -16.00 -6.73
CA THR A 167 5.90 -14.89 -6.19
C THR A 167 7.39 -15.14 -6.41
N MET A 168 7.87 -16.36 -6.15
CA MET A 168 9.25 -16.76 -6.44
C MET A 168 9.58 -16.61 -7.93
N LYS A 169 8.74 -17.16 -8.83
CA LYS A 169 8.96 -17.07 -10.28
C LYS A 169 9.04 -15.62 -10.77
N ARG A 170 8.29 -14.72 -10.13
CA ARG A 170 8.31 -13.30 -10.47
C ARG A 170 9.57 -12.60 -9.95
N ILE A 171 10.00 -12.89 -8.72
CA ILE A 171 11.27 -12.41 -8.15
C ILE A 171 12.44 -12.85 -9.03
N THR A 172 12.50 -14.12 -9.42
CA THR A 172 13.56 -14.64 -10.30
C THR A 172 13.48 -14.06 -11.72
N GLY A 173 12.31 -13.59 -12.14
CA GLY A 173 12.14 -12.80 -13.37
C GLY A 173 13.02 -11.55 -13.43
N TYR A 174 13.24 -10.86 -12.30
CA TYR A 174 14.15 -9.70 -12.24
C TYR A 174 15.64 -10.08 -12.32
N ILE A 175 15.98 -11.35 -12.14
CA ILE A 175 17.35 -11.86 -12.32
C ILE A 175 17.59 -12.23 -13.81
N SER A 176 16.53 -12.48 -14.58
CA SER A 176 16.63 -12.94 -15.98
C SER A 176 17.43 -12.03 -16.92
N PRO A 177 17.42 -10.67 -16.80
CA PRO A 177 18.27 -9.81 -17.61
C PRO A 177 19.77 -10.06 -17.37
N TYR A 178 20.14 -10.55 -16.18
CA TYR A 178 21.50 -10.77 -15.71
C TYR A 178 21.94 -12.24 -15.76
N ARG A 179 21.42 -13.00 -16.74
CA ARG A 179 21.66 -14.44 -16.93
C ARG A 179 23.13 -14.86 -16.85
N TRP A 180 24.08 -14.11 -17.39
CA TRP A 180 25.50 -14.47 -17.31
C TRP A 180 26.04 -14.41 -15.89
N LYS A 181 25.66 -13.39 -15.12
CA LYS A 181 26.03 -13.27 -13.71
C LYS A 181 25.37 -14.35 -12.86
N ALA A 182 24.14 -14.74 -13.18
CA ALA A 182 23.45 -15.85 -12.54
C ALA A 182 24.15 -17.20 -12.84
N VAL A 183 24.64 -17.41 -14.06
CA VAL A 183 25.43 -18.59 -14.42
C VAL A 183 26.77 -18.61 -13.69
N THR A 184 27.51 -17.49 -13.65
CA THR A 184 28.77 -17.42 -12.89
C THR A 184 28.55 -17.62 -11.40
N LEU A 185 27.43 -17.13 -10.86
CA LEU A 185 27.01 -17.40 -9.49
C LEU A 185 26.79 -18.90 -9.27
N ALA A 186 25.97 -19.54 -10.11
CA ALA A 186 25.69 -20.97 -10.00
C ALA A 186 26.97 -21.82 -10.08
N VAL A 187 27.86 -21.53 -11.06
CA VAL A 187 29.15 -22.22 -11.20
C VAL A 187 30.02 -21.99 -9.96
N ALA A 188 30.12 -20.75 -9.46
CA ALA A 188 30.86 -20.46 -8.24
C ALA A 188 30.28 -21.22 -7.03
N SER A 189 28.96 -21.30 -6.87
CA SER A 189 28.32 -22.09 -5.82
C SER A 189 28.71 -23.57 -5.91
N VAL A 190 28.68 -24.18 -7.11
CA VAL A 190 29.09 -25.58 -7.29
C VAL A 190 30.57 -25.77 -6.93
N VAL A 191 31.45 -24.88 -7.40
CA VAL A 191 32.88 -24.96 -7.12
C VAL A 191 33.15 -24.80 -5.62
N THR A 192 32.50 -23.84 -4.95
CA THR A 192 32.60 -23.66 -3.50
C THR A 192 32.15 -24.92 -2.76
N THR A 193 30.97 -25.47 -3.07
CA THR A 193 30.48 -26.70 -2.44
C THR A 193 31.42 -27.88 -2.66
N MET A 194 31.92 -28.09 -3.89
CA MET A 194 32.86 -29.19 -4.17
C MET A 194 34.19 -29.01 -3.45
N ALA A 195 34.71 -27.79 -3.38
CA ALA A 195 35.96 -27.48 -2.71
C ALA A 195 35.84 -27.62 -1.18
N GLU A 196 34.68 -27.33 -0.59
CA GLU A 196 34.38 -27.58 0.83
C GLU A 196 34.25 -29.07 1.17
N LEU A 197 33.83 -29.91 0.22
CA LEU A 197 33.71 -31.36 0.42
C LEU A 197 35.05 -32.10 0.32
N ALA A 198 36.08 -31.52 -0.29
CA ALA A 198 37.35 -32.21 -0.55
C ALA A 198 38.27 -32.43 0.68
N PRO A 199 38.39 -31.51 1.67
CA PRO A 199 39.34 -31.62 2.76
C PRO A 199 39.22 -32.91 3.59
N PRO A 200 38.01 -33.37 4.01
CA PRO A 200 37.90 -34.63 4.76
C PRO A 200 38.45 -35.86 4.02
N LEU A 201 38.33 -35.93 2.68
CA LEU A 201 38.92 -37.02 1.89
C LEU A 201 40.44 -36.99 1.87
N ILE A 202 41.03 -35.80 1.86
CA ILE A 202 42.48 -35.65 1.91
C ILE A 202 42.97 -35.95 3.31
N THR A 203 42.27 -35.50 4.36
CA THR A 203 42.57 -35.88 5.74
C THR A 203 42.52 -37.40 5.91
N ARG A 204 41.54 -38.09 5.32
CA ARG A 204 41.51 -39.56 5.28
C ARG A 204 42.80 -40.15 4.71
N ARG A 205 43.26 -39.69 3.53
CA ARG A 205 44.52 -40.18 2.93
C ARG A 205 45.75 -39.86 3.77
N ILE A 206 45.80 -38.70 4.41
CA ILE A 206 46.91 -38.36 5.32
C ILE A 206 46.96 -39.35 6.48
N ILE A 207 45.82 -39.73 7.06
CA ILE A 207 45.76 -40.71 8.14
C ILE A 207 46.16 -42.10 7.61
N ASP A 208 45.45 -42.60 6.60
CA ASP A 208 45.57 -43.98 6.13
C ASP A 208 46.92 -44.26 5.43
N ASP A 209 47.37 -43.35 4.55
CA ASP A 209 48.53 -43.62 3.69
C ASP A 209 49.86 -43.15 4.29
N VAL A 210 49.86 -42.16 5.20
CA VAL A 210 51.08 -41.53 5.75
C VAL A 210 51.29 -41.87 7.22
N LEU A 211 50.26 -41.73 8.07
CA LEU A 211 50.40 -41.78 9.53
C LEU A 211 50.25 -43.18 10.11
N VAL A 212 49.47 -44.07 9.48
CA VAL A 212 49.34 -45.46 9.91
C VAL A 212 50.59 -46.27 9.53
N THR A 213 51.10 -47.05 10.49
CA THR A 213 52.43 -47.69 10.44
C THR A 213 52.54 -48.87 9.48
N ASP A 214 51.43 -49.50 9.10
CA ASP A 214 51.42 -50.76 8.32
C ASP A 214 51.67 -50.59 6.82
N ASN A 215 51.82 -49.35 6.34
CA ASN A 215 52.09 -49.08 4.93
C ASN A 215 53.59 -49.27 4.61
N PRO A 216 53.98 -50.13 3.63
CA PRO A 216 55.37 -50.51 3.36
C PRO A 216 56.25 -49.42 2.72
N ALA A 217 55.73 -48.19 2.58
CA ALA A 217 56.46 -47.06 2.01
C ALA A 217 57.61 -46.59 2.90
N THR A 218 58.71 -46.17 2.27
CA THR A 218 59.88 -45.60 2.95
C THR A 218 59.56 -44.25 3.60
N PHE A 219 60.36 -43.84 4.59
CA PHE A 219 60.14 -42.57 5.31
C PHE A 219 60.13 -41.36 4.35
N ASP A 220 61.05 -41.34 3.38
CA ASP A 220 61.14 -40.25 2.40
C ASP A 220 59.92 -40.20 1.46
N GLU A 221 59.37 -41.36 1.07
CA GLU A 221 58.13 -41.45 0.28
C GLU A 221 56.92 -40.94 1.06
N LYS A 222 56.83 -41.26 2.37
CA LYS A 222 55.76 -40.76 3.25
C LYS A 222 55.83 -39.24 3.41
N VAL A 223 57.02 -38.67 3.59
CA VAL A 223 57.22 -37.22 3.69
C VAL A 223 56.87 -36.51 2.37
N MET A 224 57.23 -37.11 1.23
CA MET A 224 56.90 -36.55 -0.09
C MET A 224 55.39 -36.58 -0.36
N LEU A 225 54.72 -37.69 -0.05
CA LEU A 225 53.26 -37.82 -0.17
C LEU A 225 52.54 -36.83 0.75
N LEU A 226 53.00 -36.69 2.00
CA LEU A 226 52.47 -35.69 2.93
C LEU A 226 52.61 -34.27 2.38
N GLY A 227 53.78 -33.92 1.86
CA GLY A 227 54.03 -32.62 1.22
C GLY A 227 53.07 -32.36 0.06
N PHE A 228 52.85 -33.35 -0.80
CA PHE A 228 51.88 -33.26 -1.91
C PHE A 228 50.43 -33.08 -1.43
N LEU A 229 49.99 -33.85 -0.41
CA LEU A 229 48.64 -33.76 0.13
C LEU A 229 48.39 -32.42 0.84
N VAL A 230 49.37 -31.91 1.59
CA VAL A 230 49.29 -30.58 2.22
C VAL A 230 49.27 -29.47 1.17
N LEU A 231 50.11 -29.54 0.13
CA LEU A 231 50.06 -28.60 -1.00
C LEU A 231 48.71 -28.65 -1.73
N THR A 232 48.12 -29.84 -1.86
CA THR A 232 46.78 -30.01 -2.43
C THR A 232 45.71 -29.34 -1.56
N LEU A 233 45.78 -29.48 -0.23
CA LEU A 233 44.88 -28.78 0.71
C LEU A 233 45.01 -27.26 0.61
N ILE A 234 46.24 -26.75 0.52
CA ILE A 234 46.49 -25.31 0.30
C ILE A 234 45.88 -24.87 -1.03
N GLY A 235 46.10 -25.63 -2.11
CA GLY A 235 45.52 -25.38 -3.42
C GLY A 235 44.00 -25.32 -3.39
N ILE A 236 43.35 -26.31 -2.76
CA ILE A 236 41.89 -26.33 -2.56
C ILE A 236 41.44 -25.13 -1.76
N ARG A 237 42.14 -24.75 -0.68
CA ARG A 237 41.74 -23.59 0.13
C ARG A 237 41.83 -22.28 -0.65
N VAL A 238 42.85 -22.11 -1.50
CA VAL A 238 42.97 -20.95 -2.40
C VAL A 238 41.84 -20.94 -3.43
N VAL A 239 41.48 -22.09 -4.00
CA VAL A 239 40.36 -22.21 -4.93
C VAL A 239 39.02 -21.92 -4.24
N SER A 240 38.78 -22.46 -3.04
CA SER A 240 37.60 -22.15 -2.22
C SER A 240 37.52 -20.65 -1.94
N TRP A 241 38.60 -20.03 -1.49
CA TRP A 241 38.63 -18.59 -1.20
C TRP A 241 38.30 -17.75 -2.45
N ALA A 242 38.89 -18.08 -3.60
CA ALA A 242 38.59 -17.38 -4.85
C ALA A 242 37.13 -17.59 -5.28
N ALA A 243 36.60 -18.80 -5.14
CA ALA A 243 35.21 -19.13 -5.46
C ALA A 243 34.22 -18.43 -4.52
N GLU A 244 34.48 -18.42 -3.21
CA GLU A 244 33.73 -17.68 -2.19
C GLU A 244 33.69 -16.17 -2.50
N TRP A 245 34.84 -15.61 -2.91
CA TRP A 245 34.92 -14.19 -3.28
C TRP A 245 34.11 -13.87 -4.55
N VAL A 246 34.26 -14.66 -5.61
CA VAL A 246 33.46 -14.52 -6.85
C VAL A 246 31.98 -14.72 -6.58
N HIS A 247 31.63 -15.69 -5.73
CA HIS A 247 30.27 -15.96 -5.30
C HIS A 247 29.69 -14.74 -4.57
N GLY A 248 30.33 -14.28 -3.49
CA GLY A 248 29.89 -13.14 -2.70
C GLY A 248 29.75 -11.85 -3.52
N TRP A 249 30.69 -11.58 -4.43
CA TRP A 249 30.61 -10.44 -5.33
C TRP A 249 29.41 -10.53 -6.27
N ASN A 250 29.21 -11.67 -6.93
CA ASN A 250 28.09 -11.85 -7.87
C ASN A 250 26.74 -11.79 -7.15
N VAL A 251 26.63 -12.39 -5.97
CA VAL A 251 25.43 -12.31 -5.12
C VAL A 251 25.10 -10.87 -4.76
N ALA A 252 26.08 -10.13 -4.21
CA ALA A 252 25.88 -8.74 -3.79
C ALA A 252 25.49 -7.85 -4.97
N TRP A 253 26.19 -8.00 -6.11
CA TRP A 253 25.91 -7.23 -7.32
C TRP A 253 24.52 -7.54 -7.90
N LEU A 254 24.18 -8.82 -8.06
CA LEU A 254 22.87 -9.25 -8.58
C LEU A 254 21.72 -8.81 -7.67
N GLY A 255 21.87 -9.00 -6.35
CA GLY A 255 20.86 -8.61 -5.38
C GLY A 255 20.64 -7.10 -5.35
N ALA A 256 21.72 -6.31 -5.41
CA ALA A 256 21.63 -4.84 -5.49
C ALA A 256 20.93 -4.38 -6.77
N GLN A 257 21.31 -4.94 -7.92
CA GLN A 257 20.75 -4.54 -9.21
C GLN A 257 19.27 -4.93 -9.35
N ALA A 258 18.91 -6.17 -8.99
CA ALA A 258 17.50 -6.61 -9.00
C ALA A 258 16.64 -5.76 -8.04
N THR A 259 17.19 -5.39 -6.88
CA THR A 259 16.48 -4.51 -5.92
C THR A 259 16.34 -3.10 -6.46
N ALA A 260 17.35 -2.56 -7.15
CA ALA A 260 17.28 -1.26 -7.80
C ALA A 260 16.19 -1.22 -8.88
N ASP A 261 16.10 -2.26 -9.71
CA ASP A 261 15.06 -2.38 -10.74
C ASP A 261 13.65 -2.44 -10.12
N ILE A 262 13.48 -3.23 -9.05
CA ILE A 262 12.22 -3.32 -8.31
C ILE A 262 11.85 -1.97 -7.70
N ARG A 263 12.80 -1.27 -7.06
CA ARG A 263 12.57 0.06 -6.47
C ARG A 263 12.21 1.09 -7.54
N SER A 264 12.91 1.08 -8.67
CA SER A 264 12.66 1.98 -9.79
C SER A 264 11.26 1.77 -10.36
N GLN A 265 10.88 0.51 -10.63
CA GLN A 265 9.56 0.20 -11.15
C GLN A 265 8.44 0.50 -10.14
N LEU A 266 8.65 0.19 -8.85
CA LEU A 266 7.70 0.52 -7.79
C LEU A 266 7.49 2.03 -7.67
N TYR A 267 8.58 2.81 -7.68
CA TYR A 267 8.51 4.27 -7.61
C TYR A 267 7.81 4.86 -8.83
N GLN A 268 8.16 4.43 -10.05
CA GLN A 268 7.48 4.83 -11.28
C GLN A 268 5.98 4.54 -11.23
N ARG A 269 5.60 3.36 -10.69
CA ARG A 269 4.19 3.00 -10.56
C ARG A 269 3.48 3.89 -9.57
N LEU A 270 4.04 4.12 -8.37
CA LEU A 270 3.48 5.02 -7.37
C LEU A 270 3.16 6.40 -7.97
N GLU A 271 4.11 7.03 -8.66
CA GLU A 271 3.92 8.35 -9.28
C GLU A 271 2.79 8.39 -10.33
N MET A 272 2.41 7.24 -10.90
CA MET A 272 1.34 7.13 -11.89
C MET A 272 0.00 6.63 -11.32
N LEU A 273 -0.09 6.30 -10.02
CA LEU A 273 -1.35 5.86 -9.42
C LEU A 273 -2.30 7.04 -9.16
N SER A 274 -3.61 6.78 -9.27
CA SER A 274 -4.66 7.78 -9.02
C SER A 274 -4.67 8.26 -7.58
N LEU A 275 -5.17 9.48 -7.33
CA LEU A 275 -5.28 10.07 -6.00
C LEU A 275 -6.14 9.23 -5.04
N GLN A 276 -7.17 8.55 -5.56
CA GLN A 276 -8.00 7.61 -4.79
C GLN A 276 -7.20 6.48 -4.11
N PHE A 277 -6.07 6.06 -4.69
CA PHE A 277 -5.19 5.07 -4.09
C PHE A 277 -4.51 5.62 -2.82
N TYR A 278 -4.17 6.91 -2.82
CA TYR A 278 -3.48 7.58 -1.74
C TYR A 278 -4.42 7.93 -0.57
N ASP A 279 -5.67 8.32 -0.84
CA ASP A 279 -6.64 8.65 0.23
C ASP A 279 -6.94 7.45 1.13
N LYS A 280 -6.88 6.24 0.56
CA LYS A 280 -7.14 4.99 1.28
C LYS A 280 -5.92 4.47 2.04
N ARG A 281 -4.70 4.99 1.80
CA ARG A 281 -3.45 4.43 2.33
C ARG A 281 -2.56 5.50 2.95
N LYS A 282 -2.07 5.25 4.17
CA LYS A 282 -1.11 6.15 4.84
C LYS A 282 0.20 6.23 4.03
N VAL A 283 0.69 7.45 3.76
CA VAL A 283 1.96 7.69 3.04
C VAL A 283 3.14 6.94 3.68
N GLY A 284 3.21 6.89 5.02
CA GLY A 284 4.26 6.14 5.72
C GLY A 284 4.25 4.63 5.43
N ALA A 285 3.07 4.04 5.15
CA ALA A 285 2.97 2.64 4.75
C ALA A 285 3.56 2.43 3.34
N LEU A 286 3.32 3.36 2.41
CA LEU A 286 3.90 3.33 1.06
C LEU A 286 5.43 3.50 1.09
N MET A 287 5.93 4.43 1.91
CA MET A 287 7.37 4.59 2.14
C MET A 287 8.02 3.31 2.68
N SER A 288 7.34 2.61 3.58
CA SER A 288 7.81 1.32 4.10
C SER A 288 7.87 0.23 3.02
N ARG A 289 6.96 0.26 2.01
CA ARG A 289 7.01 -0.66 0.87
C ARG A 289 8.26 -0.41 0.04
N VAL A 290 8.53 0.86 -0.28
CA VAL A 290 9.70 1.27 -1.09
C VAL A 290 11.02 0.97 -0.38
N THR A 291 11.10 1.15 0.93
CA THR A 291 12.35 1.00 1.69
C THR A 291 12.50 -0.38 2.32
N ARG A 292 11.69 -0.69 3.34
CA ARG A 292 11.79 -1.90 4.16
C ARG A 292 11.39 -3.17 3.41
N ASP A 293 10.32 -3.16 2.61
CA ASP A 293 9.87 -4.39 1.94
C ASP A 293 10.76 -4.76 0.76
N THR A 294 11.23 -3.79 -0.03
CA THR A 294 12.30 -4.04 -1.01
C THR A 294 13.62 -4.44 -0.35
N GLY A 295 13.96 -3.91 0.83
CA GLY A 295 15.11 -4.37 1.61
C GLY A 295 15.00 -5.84 2.01
N ARG A 296 13.83 -6.30 2.47
CA ARG A 296 13.60 -7.74 2.75
C ARG A 296 13.73 -8.62 1.51
N LEU A 297 13.37 -8.10 0.34
CA LEU A 297 13.60 -8.78 -0.94
C LEU A 297 15.10 -8.85 -1.25
N GLN A 298 15.83 -7.76 -1.02
CA GLN A 298 17.28 -7.71 -1.16
C GLN A 298 17.95 -8.75 -0.25
N ASP A 299 17.61 -8.78 1.04
CA ASP A 299 18.13 -9.76 1.99
C ASP A 299 17.87 -11.19 1.49
N PHE A 300 16.66 -11.45 0.99
CA PHE A 300 16.32 -12.77 0.45
C PHE A 300 17.10 -13.14 -0.82
N LEU A 301 17.35 -12.18 -1.71
CA LEU A 301 18.12 -12.39 -2.94
C LEU A 301 19.62 -12.52 -2.70
N VAL A 302 20.16 -11.75 -1.74
CA VAL A 302 21.58 -11.72 -1.39
C VAL A 302 21.91 -12.88 -0.46
N ASP A 303 21.22 -13.02 0.67
CA ASP A 303 21.57 -14.03 1.64
C ASP A 303 20.77 -15.31 1.42
N GLY A 304 19.48 -15.21 1.05
CA GLY A 304 18.56 -16.33 1.25
C GLY A 304 18.57 -17.38 0.18
N LEU A 305 18.37 -16.96 -1.06
CA LEU A 305 18.39 -17.85 -2.18
C LEU A 305 19.77 -18.53 -2.32
N PRO A 306 20.91 -17.83 -2.23
CA PRO A 306 22.22 -18.47 -2.30
C PRO A 306 22.47 -19.42 -1.13
N TYR A 307 22.08 -19.04 0.09
CA TYR A 307 22.22 -19.91 1.25
C TYR A 307 21.43 -21.22 1.08
N LEU A 308 20.20 -21.16 0.57
CA LEU A 308 19.39 -22.36 0.32
C LEU A 308 19.98 -23.25 -0.76
N LEU A 309 20.53 -22.65 -1.82
CA LEU A 309 21.17 -23.39 -2.90
C LEU A 309 22.46 -24.06 -2.43
N ILE A 310 23.36 -23.34 -1.77
CA ILE A 310 24.63 -23.89 -1.26
C ILE A 310 24.37 -24.96 -0.21
N ASN A 311 23.57 -24.68 0.83
CA ASN A 311 23.35 -25.67 1.89
C ASN A 311 22.53 -26.87 1.40
N GLY A 312 21.60 -26.67 0.47
CA GLY A 312 20.90 -27.77 -0.19
C GLY A 312 21.86 -28.66 -0.98
N MET A 313 22.74 -28.07 -1.79
CA MET A 313 23.75 -28.80 -2.56
C MET A 313 24.77 -29.48 -1.66
N MET A 314 25.20 -28.82 -0.58
CA MET A 314 26.12 -29.35 0.42
C MET A 314 25.51 -30.55 1.14
N ILE A 315 24.27 -30.48 1.62
CA ILE A 315 23.59 -31.62 2.25
C ILE A 315 23.54 -32.81 1.30
N VAL A 316 23.11 -32.61 0.05
CA VAL A 316 23.04 -33.67 -0.97
C VAL A 316 24.43 -34.26 -1.25
N GLY A 317 25.44 -33.40 -1.36
CA GLY A 317 26.85 -33.80 -1.56
C GLY A 317 27.36 -34.64 -0.40
N ILE A 318 27.23 -34.17 0.84
CA ILE A 318 27.70 -34.89 2.03
C ILE A 318 26.99 -36.23 2.19
N LEU A 319 25.66 -36.27 2.06
CA LEU A 319 24.90 -37.53 2.11
C LEU A 319 25.38 -38.52 1.04
N GLY A 320 25.65 -38.04 -0.18
CA GLY A 320 26.22 -38.86 -1.24
C GLY A 320 27.59 -39.45 -0.88
N PHE A 321 28.48 -38.63 -0.31
CA PHE A 321 29.80 -39.08 0.16
C PHE A 321 29.74 -40.06 1.33
N LEU A 322 28.88 -39.80 2.33
CA LEU A 322 28.70 -40.69 3.48
C LEU A 322 28.17 -42.06 3.04
N LEU A 323 27.13 -42.09 2.19
CA LEU A 323 26.55 -43.32 1.65
C LEU A 323 27.56 -44.11 0.80
N TYR A 324 28.43 -43.40 0.05
CA TYR A 324 29.50 -44.04 -0.72
C TYR A 324 30.59 -44.66 0.17
N MET A 325 30.89 -44.06 1.33
CA MET A 325 31.88 -44.58 2.27
C MET A 325 31.37 -45.80 3.06
N SER A 326 30.24 -45.66 3.75
CA SER A 326 29.59 -46.74 4.49
C SER A 326 28.12 -46.39 4.69
N TRP A 327 27.24 -47.16 4.05
CA TRP A 327 25.80 -46.95 4.17
C TRP A 327 25.29 -47.32 5.58
N GLU A 328 25.92 -48.28 6.25
CA GLU A 328 25.59 -48.70 7.63
C GLU A 328 25.89 -47.58 8.62
N LEU A 329 27.13 -47.06 8.61
CA LEU A 329 27.52 -45.94 9.47
C LEU A 329 26.73 -44.66 9.16
N THR A 330 26.31 -44.47 7.91
CA THR A 330 25.46 -43.34 7.50
C THR A 330 24.10 -43.41 8.18
N LEU A 331 23.46 -44.57 8.19
CA LEU A 331 22.18 -44.74 8.86
C LEU A 331 22.28 -44.43 10.36
N TYR A 332 23.38 -44.86 11.01
CA TYR A 332 23.63 -44.52 12.41
C TYR A 332 23.78 -43.01 12.64
N THR A 333 24.48 -42.29 11.77
CA THR A 333 24.56 -40.81 11.85
C THR A 333 23.26 -40.09 11.61
N LEU A 334 22.33 -40.70 10.88
CA LEU A 334 21.03 -40.08 10.61
C LEU A 334 20.03 -40.28 11.74
N ILE A 335 20.30 -41.14 12.73
CA ILE A 335 19.37 -41.41 13.85
C ILE A 335 18.96 -40.14 14.61
N PRO A 336 19.86 -39.19 14.97
CA PRO A 336 19.47 -37.97 15.66
C PRO A 336 18.68 -36.98 14.79
N VAL A 337 18.80 -37.06 13.46
CA VAL A 337 18.26 -36.06 12.53
C VAL A 337 16.72 -35.95 12.60
N PRO A 338 15.92 -37.04 12.55
CA PRO A 338 14.47 -36.96 12.76
C PRO A 338 14.07 -36.29 14.08
N PHE A 339 14.79 -36.55 15.17
CA PHE A 339 14.51 -35.91 16.47
C PHE A 339 14.79 -34.41 16.43
N ILE A 340 15.90 -34.00 15.81
CA ILE A 340 16.24 -32.59 15.59
C ILE A 340 15.15 -31.90 14.74
N ILE A 341 14.67 -32.54 13.68
CA ILE A 341 13.62 -31.99 12.81
C ILE A 341 12.30 -31.83 13.58
N VAL A 342 11.85 -32.87 14.28
CA VAL A 342 10.60 -32.83 15.06
C VAL A 342 10.68 -31.77 16.16
N TRP A 343 11.79 -31.74 16.91
CA TRP A 343 12.05 -30.72 17.93
C TRP A 343 12.00 -29.31 17.33
N SER A 344 12.65 -29.11 16.18
CA SER A 344 12.64 -27.84 15.45
C SER A 344 11.24 -27.39 15.06
N ILE A 345 10.40 -28.29 14.51
CA ILE A 345 9.03 -27.97 14.11
C ILE A 345 8.17 -27.57 15.32
N VAL A 346 8.22 -28.35 16.40
CA VAL A 346 7.44 -28.12 17.63
C VAL A 346 7.88 -26.80 18.28
N PHE A 347 9.18 -26.62 18.43
CA PHE A 347 9.76 -25.44 19.05
C PHE A 347 9.50 -24.16 18.23
N TRP A 348 9.52 -24.27 16.90
CA TRP A 348 9.24 -23.13 16.01
C TRP A 348 7.85 -22.53 16.20
N LYS A 349 6.83 -23.38 16.42
CA LYS A 349 5.46 -22.92 16.71
C LYS A 349 5.39 -22.10 18.01
N ARG A 350 6.19 -22.46 19.01
CA ARG A 350 6.33 -21.70 20.26
C ARG A 350 7.09 -20.40 20.03
N MET A 351 8.23 -20.45 19.33
CA MET A 351 9.08 -19.29 19.07
C MET A 351 8.36 -18.21 18.25
N ARG A 352 7.53 -18.60 17.27
CA ARG A 352 6.71 -17.65 16.50
C ARG A 352 5.80 -16.81 17.39
N ARG A 353 5.19 -17.39 18.44
CA ARG A 353 4.34 -16.65 19.39
C ARG A 353 5.15 -15.61 20.17
N PHE A 354 6.37 -15.95 20.58
CA PHE A 354 7.28 -15.01 21.25
C PHE A 354 7.67 -13.86 20.33
N PHE A 355 8.10 -14.14 19.11
CA PHE A 355 8.45 -13.09 18.14
C PHE A 355 7.27 -12.15 17.83
N THR A 356 6.04 -12.68 17.74
CA THR A 356 4.85 -11.84 17.57
C THR A 356 4.62 -10.94 18.78
N ARG A 357 4.61 -11.49 20.00
CA ARG A 357 4.43 -10.71 21.24
C ARG A 357 5.53 -9.65 21.43
N TRP A 358 6.78 -10.03 21.15
CA TRP A 358 7.92 -9.13 21.21
C TRP A 358 7.77 -8.00 20.19
N GLY A 359 7.42 -8.32 18.94
CA GLY A 359 7.18 -7.34 17.89
C GLY A 359 6.02 -6.38 18.18
N GLU A 360 4.91 -6.88 18.72
CA GLU A 360 3.76 -6.06 19.14
C GLU A 360 4.15 -5.09 20.27
N THR A 361 4.87 -5.58 21.29
CA THR A 361 5.30 -4.74 22.41
C THR A 361 6.32 -3.70 21.95
N TRP A 362 7.22 -4.07 21.04
CA TRP A 362 8.17 -3.15 20.40
C TRP A 362 7.47 -2.07 19.57
N SER A 363 6.41 -2.42 18.83
CA SER A 363 5.58 -1.45 18.11
C SER A 363 4.96 -0.45 19.08
N ASN A 364 4.31 -0.92 20.14
CA ASN A 364 3.68 -0.04 21.14
C ASN A 364 4.68 0.93 21.79
N LEU A 365 5.90 0.47 22.07
CA LEU A 365 6.97 1.36 22.57
C LEU A 365 7.33 2.42 21.53
N THR A 366 7.55 2.01 20.28
CA THR A 366 7.94 2.91 19.18
C THR A 366 6.84 3.93 18.91
N ASP A 367 5.58 3.50 18.89
CA ASP A 367 4.41 4.35 18.69
C ASP A 367 4.28 5.38 19.82
N ARG A 368 4.50 4.96 21.08
CA ARG A 368 4.50 5.88 22.23
C ARG A 368 5.62 6.91 22.17
N VAL A 369 6.82 6.50 21.75
CA VAL A 369 7.95 7.41 21.56
C VAL A 369 7.65 8.43 20.45
N ALA A 370 7.10 7.97 19.33
CA ALA A 370 6.72 8.85 18.23
C ALA A 370 5.66 9.87 18.66
N GLU A 371 4.62 9.45 19.39
CA GLU A 371 3.58 10.31 19.95
C GLU A 371 4.18 11.36 20.90
N ALA A 372 5.01 10.95 21.86
CA ALA A 372 5.60 11.85 22.85
C ALA A 372 6.57 12.86 22.22
N LEU A 373 7.38 12.45 21.23
CA LEU A 373 8.31 13.34 20.54
C LEU A 373 7.60 14.30 19.58
N SER A 374 6.57 13.84 18.87
CA SER A 374 5.74 14.71 18.03
C SER A 374 4.98 15.73 18.89
N GLY A 375 4.45 15.29 20.04
CA GLY A 375 3.77 16.12 21.03
C GLY A 375 4.70 16.80 22.04
N ILE A 376 6.01 16.92 21.78
CA ILE A 376 6.97 17.36 22.80
C ILE A 376 6.66 18.75 23.36
N ARG A 377 6.10 19.65 22.54
CA ARG A 377 5.65 20.98 22.99
C ARG A 377 4.54 20.90 24.03
N VAL A 378 3.60 19.96 23.86
CA VAL A 378 2.49 19.71 24.81
C VAL A 378 3.05 19.10 26.10
N VAL A 379 3.91 18.09 25.99
CA VAL A 379 4.55 17.47 27.17
C VAL A 379 5.29 18.51 28.00
N LYS A 380 6.04 19.43 27.34
CA LYS A 380 6.76 20.52 28.01
C LYS A 380 5.82 21.59 28.57
N ALA A 381 4.80 22.00 27.83
CA ALA A 381 3.84 23.03 28.25
C ALA A 381 3.05 22.60 29.50
N PHE A 382 2.72 21.31 29.62
CA PHE A 382 1.99 20.75 30.76
C PHE A 382 2.90 20.07 31.81
N ALA A 383 4.22 20.23 31.69
CA ALA A 383 5.23 19.66 32.58
C ALA A 383 5.06 18.13 32.86
N GLN A 384 4.69 17.35 31.84
CA GLN A 384 4.40 15.90 31.97
C GLN A 384 5.60 14.97 31.69
N GLN A 385 6.84 15.47 31.73
CA GLN A 385 8.03 14.69 31.36
C GLN A 385 8.17 13.40 32.18
N GLU A 386 7.98 13.45 33.51
CA GLU A 386 8.12 12.27 34.37
C GLU A 386 7.08 11.19 34.06
N ARG A 387 5.85 11.59 33.74
CA ARG A 387 4.79 10.66 33.33
C ARG A 387 5.20 9.89 32.06
N GLU A 388 5.74 10.59 31.08
CA GLU A 388 6.21 9.96 29.83
C GLU A 388 7.44 9.07 30.05
N ILE A 389 8.40 9.49 30.89
CA ILE A 389 9.57 8.67 31.26
C ILE A 389 9.11 7.38 31.96
N ASN A 390 8.15 7.46 32.87
CA ASN A 390 7.62 6.29 33.58
C ASN A 390 6.83 5.36 32.66
N ALA A 391 6.01 5.91 31.76
CA ALA A 391 5.28 5.14 30.75
C ALA A 391 6.24 4.40 29.81
N PHE A 392 7.28 5.08 29.33
CA PHE A 392 8.36 4.46 28.55
C PHE A 392 9.05 3.36 29.36
N GLY A 393 9.42 3.63 30.62
CA GLY A 393 10.07 2.66 31.50
C GLY A 393 9.24 1.39 31.74
N ALA A 394 7.92 1.51 31.86
CA ALA A 394 7.02 0.36 32.00
C ALA A 394 6.98 -0.51 30.73
N LEU A 395 6.84 0.13 29.56
CA LEU A 395 6.86 -0.58 28.27
C LEU A 395 8.24 -1.22 27.98
N ASN A 396 9.31 -0.50 28.28
CA ASN A 396 10.67 -0.99 28.10
C ASN A 396 10.96 -2.21 28.99
N ARG A 397 10.52 -2.20 30.26
CA ARG A 397 10.61 -3.38 31.14
C ARG A 397 9.86 -4.58 30.57
N LYS A 398 8.65 -4.39 30.07
CA LYS A 398 7.86 -5.46 29.44
C LYS A 398 8.57 -6.06 28.22
N ILE A 399 9.25 -5.23 27.42
CA ILE A 399 10.08 -5.71 26.30
C ILE A 399 11.26 -6.52 26.80
N THR A 400 11.94 -6.05 27.86
CA THR A 400 13.04 -6.77 28.49
C THR A 400 12.60 -8.14 28.99
N ASP A 401 11.49 -8.22 29.73
CA ASP A 401 10.98 -9.50 30.27
C ASP A 401 10.67 -10.52 29.16
N ILE A 402 9.97 -10.08 28.11
CA ILE A 402 9.68 -10.90 26.94
C ILE A 402 10.99 -11.28 26.21
N GLY A 403 11.94 -10.35 26.13
CA GLY A 403 13.24 -10.55 25.49
C GLY A 403 14.09 -11.60 26.21
N VAL A 404 14.13 -11.57 27.55
CA VAL A 404 14.80 -12.57 28.38
C VAL A 404 14.12 -13.93 28.20
N GLU A 405 12.80 -14.01 28.29
CA GLU A 405 12.06 -15.26 28.08
C GLU A 405 12.30 -15.84 26.68
N THR A 406 12.34 -14.99 25.65
CA THR A 406 12.65 -15.39 24.27
C THR A 406 14.08 -15.91 24.15
N SER A 407 15.03 -15.23 24.80
CA SER A 407 16.45 -15.59 24.79
C SER A 407 16.70 -16.92 25.51
N VAL A 408 16.11 -17.12 26.69
CA VAL A 408 16.20 -18.39 27.43
C VAL A 408 15.64 -19.54 26.59
N ASN A 409 14.46 -19.36 26.00
CA ASN A 409 13.90 -20.39 25.11
C ASN A 409 14.81 -20.67 23.92
N ARG A 410 15.37 -19.63 23.28
CA ARG A 410 16.34 -19.79 22.17
C ARG A 410 17.57 -20.59 22.62
N THR A 411 18.11 -20.31 23.81
CA THR A 411 19.24 -21.06 24.37
C THR A 411 18.88 -22.53 24.63
N ILE A 412 17.70 -22.82 25.20
CA ILE A 412 17.22 -24.20 25.41
C ILE A 412 17.14 -24.95 24.08
N PHE A 413 16.66 -24.30 23.02
CA PHE A 413 16.58 -24.90 21.69
C PHE A 413 17.94 -25.31 21.15
N PHE A 414 18.90 -24.39 21.11
CA PHE A 414 20.25 -24.69 20.62
C PHE A 414 20.97 -25.70 21.53
N ALA A 415 20.84 -25.58 22.86
CA ALA A 415 21.42 -26.56 23.79
C ALA A 415 20.87 -27.97 23.58
N THR A 416 19.56 -28.10 23.30
CA THR A 416 18.94 -29.40 22.99
C THR A 416 19.45 -29.96 21.66
N ILE A 417 19.62 -29.12 20.64
CA ILE A 417 20.22 -29.56 19.36
C ILE A 417 21.66 -30.02 19.59
N SER A 418 22.49 -29.24 20.28
CA SER A 418 23.87 -29.61 20.60
C SER A 418 23.96 -30.91 21.40
N PHE A 419 23.01 -31.14 22.30
CA PHE A 419 22.91 -32.40 23.04
C PHE A 419 22.55 -33.58 22.11
N LEU A 420 21.58 -33.42 21.21
CA LEU A 420 21.20 -34.45 20.23
C LEU A 420 22.31 -34.74 19.22
N THR A 421 23.02 -33.73 18.72
CA THR A 421 24.16 -33.91 17.82
C THR A 421 25.34 -34.57 18.54
N GLY A 422 25.54 -34.29 19.83
CA GLY A 422 26.51 -34.96 20.69
C GLY A 422 26.28 -36.48 20.79
N PHE A 423 25.02 -36.95 20.84
CA PHE A 423 24.74 -38.38 20.75
C PHE A 423 25.15 -38.98 19.40
N GLY A 424 24.93 -38.24 18.30
CA GLY A 424 25.41 -38.64 16.99
C GLY A 424 26.92 -38.89 16.97
N VAL A 425 27.69 -38.03 17.63
CA VAL A 425 29.14 -38.19 17.78
C VAL A 425 29.48 -39.49 18.52
N ILE A 426 28.81 -39.76 19.65
CA ILE A 426 29.05 -40.98 20.45
C ILE A 426 28.72 -42.24 19.65
N ILE A 427 27.61 -42.23 18.90
CA ILE A 427 27.18 -43.33 18.04
C ILE A 427 28.24 -43.64 16.98
N VAL A 428 28.76 -42.61 16.29
CA VAL A 428 29.82 -42.79 15.28
C VAL A 428 31.10 -43.34 15.88
N TRP A 429 31.53 -42.82 17.03
CA TRP A 429 32.74 -43.32 17.68
C TRP A 429 32.61 -44.77 18.14
N TYR A 430 31.43 -45.19 18.61
CA TYR A 430 31.20 -46.55 19.04
C TYR A 430 31.13 -47.52 17.86
N PHE A 431 30.14 -47.37 16.97
CA PHE A 431 29.92 -48.30 15.85
C PHE A 431 31.00 -48.16 14.76
N GLY A 432 31.43 -46.94 14.47
CA GLY A 432 32.54 -46.71 13.54
C GLY A 432 33.88 -47.17 14.12
N GLY A 433 34.06 -47.10 15.44
CA GLY A 433 35.22 -47.68 16.11
C GLY A 433 35.23 -49.21 16.05
N GLU A 434 34.07 -49.84 16.27
CA GLU A 434 33.87 -51.29 16.08
C GLU A 434 34.20 -51.73 14.65
N GLU A 435 33.70 -51.02 13.63
CA GLU A 435 34.02 -51.31 12.23
C GLU A 435 35.52 -51.14 11.89
N VAL A 436 36.24 -50.26 12.58
CA VAL A 436 37.70 -50.10 12.45
C VAL A 436 38.46 -51.24 13.15
N ILE A 437 38.00 -51.68 14.31
CA ILE A 437 38.60 -52.83 15.04
C ILE A 437 38.40 -54.13 14.26
N ASP A 438 37.27 -54.27 13.57
CA ASP A 438 36.93 -55.42 12.71
C ASP A 438 37.58 -55.36 11.30
N ASP A 439 38.47 -54.39 11.05
CA ASP A 439 39.13 -54.15 9.75
C ASP A 439 38.17 -53.91 8.56
N ARG A 440 36.91 -53.53 8.83
CA ARG A 440 35.91 -53.20 7.78
C ARG A 440 36.02 -51.75 7.32
N LEU A 441 36.50 -50.86 8.20
CA LEU A 441 36.78 -49.45 7.93
C LEU A 441 38.21 -49.08 8.32
N THR A 442 38.78 -48.10 7.62
CA THR A 442 40.06 -47.52 8.01
C THR A 442 39.87 -46.38 9.01
N LEU A 443 40.87 -46.14 9.87
CA LEU A 443 40.86 -45.04 10.83
C LEU A 443 40.68 -43.67 10.15
N GLY A 444 41.29 -43.46 8.99
CA GLY A 444 41.12 -42.24 8.19
C GLY A 444 39.70 -42.09 7.65
N THR A 445 39.03 -43.20 7.29
CA THR A 445 37.61 -43.17 6.89
C THR A 445 36.73 -42.74 8.05
N LEU A 446 36.95 -43.27 9.25
CA LEU A 446 36.22 -42.86 10.46
C LEU A 446 36.38 -41.35 10.76
N LEU A 447 37.59 -40.82 10.64
CA LEU A 447 37.86 -39.39 10.87
C LEU A 447 37.23 -38.50 9.79
N ALA A 448 37.25 -38.92 8.52
CA ALA A 448 36.51 -38.22 7.46
C ALA A 448 35.00 -38.25 7.70
N PHE A 449 34.47 -39.39 8.17
CA PHE A 449 33.06 -39.53 8.54
C PHE A 449 32.68 -38.55 9.66
N TYR A 450 33.53 -38.45 10.69
CA TYR A 450 33.37 -37.51 11.79
C TYR A 450 33.36 -36.04 11.30
N SER A 451 34.24 -35.67 10.37
CA SER A 451 34.23 -34.32 9.78
C SER A 451 32.96 -34.05 8.97
N TYR A 452 32.54 -34.98 8.11
CA TYR A 452 31.34 -34.83 7.29
C TYR A 452 30.06 -34.75 8.13
N MET A 453 29.97 -35.50 9.23
CA MET A 453 28.85 -35.44 10.15
C MET A 453 28.64 -34.01 10.70
N TRP A 454 29.70 -33.33 11.13
CA TRP A 454 29.60 -31.94 11.60
C TRP A 454 29.14 -30.99 10.49
N MET A 455 29.56 -31.23 9.25
CA MET A 455 29.11 -30.45 8.09
C MET A 455 27.62 -30.69 7.77
N VAL A 456 27.06 -31.87 8.07
CA VAL A 456 25.60 -32.12 7.95
C VAL A 456 24.84 -31.39 9.06
N TYR A 457 25.32 -31.46 10.31
CA TYR A 457 24.60 -30.88 11.45
C TYR A 457 24.57 -29.35 11.48
N GLY A 458 25.58 -28.68 10.94
CA GLY A 458 25.62 -27.20 10.90
C GLY A 458 24.40 -26.57 10.19
N PRO A 459 24.12 -26.91 8.92
CA PRO A 459 22.97 -26.38 8.18
C PRO A 459 21.60 -26.68 8.82
N LEU A 460 21.47 -27.82 9.51
CA LEU A 460 20.23 -28.25 10.17
C LEU A 460 19.74 -27.23 11.20
N GLU A 461 20.63 -26.50 11.87
CA GLU A 461 20.30 -25.43 12.83
C GLU A 461 19.58 -24.24 12.16
N TRP A 462 19.86 -24.01 10.88
CA TRP A 462 19.38 -22.84 10.14
C TRP A 462 18.07 -23.07 9.38
N PHE A 463 17.79 -24.30 8.94
CA PHE A 463 16.54 -24.63 8.22
C PHE A 463 15.27 -24.23 8.99
N GLY A 464 15.32 -24.25 10.33
CA GLY A 464 14.23 -23.75 11.18
C GLY A 464 13.92 -22.27 10.94
N GLN A 465 14.95 -21.44 10.70
CA GLN A 465 14.81 -19.98 10.53
C GLN A 465 14.37 -19.55 9.13
N VAL A 466 14.78 -20.32 8.12
CA VAL A 466 14.48 -20.10 6.70
C VAL A 466 12.99 -19.85 6.47
N ASN A 467 12.11 -20.65 7.06
CA ASN A 467 10.68 -20.57 6.78
C ASN A 467 10.05 -19.22 7.19
N SER A 468 10.44 -18.64 8.34
CA SER A 468 9.91 -17.33 8.76
C SER A 468 10.48 -16.22 7.90
N TRP A 469 11.79 -16.27 7.63
CA TRP A 469 12.42 -15.25 6.82
C TRP A 469 11.92 -15.25 5.38
N MET A 470 11.83 -16.42 4.74
CA MET A 470 11.24 -16.57 3.41
C MET A 470 9.77 -16.13 3.39
N SER A 471 9.00 -16.45 4.44
CA SER A 471 7.60 -15.99 4.54
C SER A 471 7.51 -14.46 4.66
N ARG A 472 8.43 -13.82 5.41
CA ARG A 472 8.50 -12.35 5.50
C ARG A 472 8.90 -11.71 4.17
N ALA A 473 9.88 -12.29 3.47
CA ALA A 473 10.32 -11.83 2.17
C ALA A 473 9.17 -11.90 1.15
N PHE A 474 8.47 -13.04 1.05
CA PHE A 474 7.34 -13.18 0.13
C PHE A 474 6.14 -12.29 0.48
N ALA A 475 5.83 -12.09 1.77
CA ALA A 475 4.79 -11.14 2.16
C ALA A 475 5.18 -9.68 1.88
N GLY A 476 6.48 -9.35 1.89
CA GLY A 476 6.98 -8.06 1.39
C GLY A 476 6.86 -7.96 -0.12
N ALA A 477 7.29 -9.01 -0.83
CA ALA A 477 7.23 -9.11 -2.29
C ALA A 477 5.82 -8.90 -2.83
N GLU A 478 4.83 -9.56 -2.27
CA GLU A 478 3.45 -9.42 -2.72
C GLU A 478 2.91 -8.00 -2.51
N ARG A 479 3.20 -7.35 -1.38
CA ARG A 479 2.80 -5.95 -1.16
C ARG A 479 3.47 -4.99 -2.13
N VAL A 480 4.70 -5.28 -2.53
CA VAL A 480 5.40 -4.53 -3.59
C VAL A 480 4.74 -4.78 -4.95
N PHE A 481 4.49 -6.05 -5.29
CA PHE A 481 3.87 -6.43 -6.56
C PHE A 481 2.42 -5.96 -6.68
N GLU A 482 1.67 -5.92 -5.58
CA GLU A 482 0.31 -5.35 -5.55
C GLU A 482 0.33 -3.90 -6.05
N VAL A 483 1.27 -3.09 -5.58
CA VAL A 483 1.42 -1.70 -6.04
C VAL A 483 1.87 -1.65 -7.49
N ILE A 484 2.84 -2.49 -7.88
CA ILE A 484 3.34 -2.53 -9.27
C ILE A 484 2.25 -2.96 -10.26
N ASP A 485 1.35 -3.86 -9.84
CA ASP A 485 0.23 -4.38 -10.65
C ASP A 485 -1.01 -3.51 -10.61
N THR A 486 -1.08 -2.57 -9.66
CA THR A 486 -2.19 -1.63 -9.61
C THR A 486 -2.18 -0.82 -10.91
N ALA A 487 -3.33 -0.76 -11.58
CA ALA A 487 -3.47 -0.07 -12.84
C ALA A 487 -3.10 1.42 -12.66
N PRO A 488 -2.11 1.94 -13.40
CA PRO A 488 -1.78 3.35 -13.35
C PRO A 488 -2.85 4.20 -14.06
N GLU A 489 -2.88 5.49 -13.75
CA GLU A 489 -3.48 6.49 -14.61
C GLU A 489 -2.76 6.50 -15.97
N SER A 490 -3.51 6.45 -17.06
CA SER A 490 -2.94 6.44 -18.41
C SER A 490 -2.71 7.85 -18.93
N TYR A 491 -1.47 8.34 -18.83
CA TYR A 491 -1.07 9.64 -19.39
C TYR A 491 -0.79 9.61 -20.90
N GLU A 492 -0.59 8.42 -21.47
CA GLU A 492 -0.24 8.19 -22.88
C GLU A 492 -1.17 7.19 -23.55
N ASP A 493 -2.46 7.25 -23.21
CA ASP A 493 -3.47 6.46 -23.92
C ASP A 493 -3.54 6.86 -25.40
N VAL A 494 -3.25 5.91 -26.29
CA VAL A 494 -3.30 6.08 -27.75
C VAL A 494 -4.73 6.31 -28.24
N HIS A 495 -5.73 5.84 -27.49
CA HIS A 495 -7.14 6.01 -27.79
C HIS A 495 -7.74 7.28 -27.17
N ALA A 496 -7.01 7.98 -26.29
CA ALA A 496 -7.48 9.24 -25.72
C ALA A 496 -7.41 10.37 -26.74
N GLN A 497 -8.43 11.22 -26.72
CA GLN A 497 -8.48 12.42 -27.54
C GLN A 497 -7.49 13.45 -27.01
N ARG A 498 -6.59 13.89 -27.90
CA ARG A 498 -5.60 14.94 -27.62
C ARG A 498 -6.29 16.31 -27.75
N LEU A 499 -6.07 17.17 -26.76
CA LEU A 499 -6.57 18.54 -26.78
C LEU A 499 -5.44 19.51 -26.39
N PRO A 500 -4.46 19.74 -27.28
CA PRO A 500 -3.30 20.57 -26.98
C PRO A 500 -3.64 22.06 -26.85
N LYS A 501 -4.78 22.50 -27.40
CA LYS A 501 -5.32 23.85 -27.26
C LYS A 501 -6.72 23.76 -26.65
N MET A 502 -6.89 24.40 -25.50
CA MET A 502 -8.13 24.43 -24.73
C MET A 502 -8.68 25.86 -24.72
N SER A 503 -9.98 26.03 -24.96
CA SER A 503 -10.69 27.31 -24.75
C SER A 503 -11.06 27.50 -23.29
N GLY A 504 -11.43 26.42 -22.60
CA GLY A 504 -11.78 26.44 -21.17
C GLY A 504 -13.28 26.47 -20.91
N HIS A 505 -14.11 26.04 -21.86
CA HIS A 505 -15.54 25.84 -21.64
C HIS A 505 -15.76 24.53 -20.88
N ILE A 506 -16.51 24.54 -19.77
CA ILE A 506 -16.72 23.36 -18.93
C ILE A 506 -18.21 23.13 -18.69
N ARG A 507 -18.68 21.90 -18.91
CA ARG A 507 -20.07 21.50 -18.67
C ARG A 507 -20.16 20.28 -17.76
N PHE A 508 -20.98 20.40 -16.73
CA PHE A 508 -21.42 19.32 -15.84
C PHE A 508 -22.84 18.91 -16.27
N ASP A 509 -23.05 17.61 -16.44
CA ASP A 509 -24.31 16.99 -16.89
C ASP A 509 -24.70 15.91 -15.88
N GLU A 510 -25.69 16.20 -15.04
CA GLU A 510 -26.25 15.36 -13.97
C GLU A 510 -25.20 14.65 -13.08
N VAL A 511 -24.16 15.40 -12.68
CA VAL A 511 -22.99 14.82 -12.01
C VAL A 511 -23.30 14.43 -10.57
N THR A 512 -23.06 13.16 -10.25
CA THR A 512 -23.12 12.64 -8.87
C THR A 512 -21.79 11.96 -8.53
N PHE A 513 -21.26 12.22 -7.34
CA PHE A 513 -19.96 11.68 -6.91
C PHE A 513 -19.84 11.60 -5.38
N GLY A 514 -19.19 10.55 -4.87
CA GLY A 514 -18.75 10.43 -3.48
C GLY A 514 -17.39 9.73 -3.32
N TYR A 515 -16.55 10.20 -2.38
CA TYR A 515 -15.25 9.54 -2.08
C TYR A 515 -15.42 8.12 -1.54
N ASP A 516 -16.47 7.93 -0.75
CA ASP A 516 -17.03 6.63 -0.42
C ASP A 516 -18.31 6.51 -1.25
N LYS A 517 -18.43 5.43 -2.03
CA LYS A 517 -19.62 5.18 -2.84
C LYS A 517 -20.89 5.16 -2.00
N SER A 518 -20.76 4.90 -0.70
CA SER A 518 -21.88 4.92 0.21
C SER A 518 -22.44 6.29 0.57
N LYS A 519 -21.65 7.35 0.36
CA LYS A 519 -21.94 8.71 0.78
C LYS A 519 -21.67 9.68 -0.37
N PRO A 520 -22.65 9.93 -1.26
CA PRO A 520 -22.48 10.91 -2.30
C PRO A 520 -22.27 12.29 -1.67
N VAL A 521 -21.22 12.97 -2.12
CA VAL A 521 -20.87 14.33 -1.70
C VAL A 521 -21.51 15.35 -2.65
N LEU A 522 -21.62 15.00 -3.93
CA LEU A 522 -22.28 15.79 -4.97
C LEU A 522 -23.45 14.98 -5.53
N ASN A 523 -24.60 15.64 -5.75
CA ASN A 523 -25.84 15.02 -6.20
C ASN A 523 -26.44 15.83 -7.35
N GLU A 524 -26.58 15.20 -8.53
CA GLU A 524 -27.28 15.77 -9.71
C GLU A 524 -26.83 17.22 -10.01
N ILE A 525 -25.52 17.43 -10.12
CA ILE A 525 -24.93 18.74 -10.37
C ILE A 525 -24.96 19.04 -11.86
N ASP A 526 -25.68 20.09 -12.24
CA ASP A 526 -25.79 20.61 -13.61
C ASP A 526 -25.33 22.07 -13.66
N MET A 527 -24.31 22.35 -14.46
CA MET A 527 -23.81 23.71 -14.69
C MET A 527 -23.02 23.81 -15.99
N ASP A 528 -23.12 24.96 -16.63
CA ASP A 528 -22.45 25.28 -17.89
C ASP A 528 -21.63 26.56 -17.75
N ILE A 529 -20.32 26.48 -17.96
CA ILE A 529 -19.33 27.49 -17.59
C ILE A 529 -18.59 27.94 -18.85
N GLN A 530 -18.67 29.24 -19.13
CA GLN A 530 -18.13 29.81 -20.35
C GLN A 530 -16.61 30.01 -20.24
N ALA A 531 -15.94 29.99 -21.39
CA ALA A 531 -14.50 30.20 -21.45
C ALA A 531 -14.13 31.61 -20.94
N GLY A 532 -13.19 31.68 -19.99
CA GLY A 532 -12.77 32.95 -19.38
C GLY A 532 -13.63 33.42 -18.20
N GLU A 533 -14.69 32.70 -17.86
CA GLU A 533 -15.60 33.05 -16.75
C GLU A 533 -14.95 32.74 -15.38
N MET A 534 -15.10 33.65 -14.41
CA MET A 534 -14.73 33.45 -13.01
C MET A 534 -15.94 32.98 -12.18
N ILE A 535 -15.88 31.73 -11.72
CA ILE A 535 -16.89 31.07 -10.89
C ILE A 535 -16.46 31.06 -9.42
N GLY A 536 -17.32 31.61 -8.55
CA GLY A 536 -17.16 31.51 -7.10
C GLY A 536 -17.98 30.37 -6.50
N LEU A 537 -17.33 29.42 -5.83
CA LEU A 537 -17.99 28.32 -5.12
C LEU A 537 -18.23 28.71 -3.65
N VAL A 538 -19.52 28.76 -3.25
CA VAL A 538 -19.96 29.18 -1.92
C VAL A 538 -20.72 28.06 -1.22
N GLY A 539 -20.52 27.92 0.09
CA GLY A 539 -21.29 26.97 0.91
C GLY A 539 -20.56 26.61 2.20
N ARG A 540 -21.24 25.87 3.09
CA ARG A 540 -20.65 25.43 4.37
C ARG A 540 -19.43 24.51 4.14
N SER A 541 -18.60 24.32 5.17
CA SER A 541 -17.51 23.35 5.10
C SER A 541 -18.05 21.94 4.87
N GLY A 542 -17.39 21.14 4.02
CA GLY A 542 -17.78 19.77 3.72
C GLY A 542 -18.92 19.59 2.69
N VAL A 543 -19.47 20.67 2.11
CA VAL A 543 -20.59 20.58 1.16
C VAL A 543 -20.21 20.12 -0.27
N GLY A 544 -18.91 19.97 -0.57
CA GLY A 544 -18.44 19.49 -1.88
C GLY A 544 -17.73 20.51 -2.77
N LYS A 545 -17.39 21.71 -2.28
CA LYS A 545 -16.65 22.75 -3.04
C LYS A 545 -15.32 22.22 -3.62
N THR A 546 -14.47 21.68 -2.76
CA THR A 546 -13.17 21.08 -3.16
C THR A 546 -13.38 19.84 -4.05
N THR A 547 -14.49 19.14 -3.88
CA THR A 547 -14.82 17.97 -4.70
C THR A 547 -15.06 18.36 -6.17
N ILE A 548 -15.75 19.48 -6.43
CA ILE A 548 -15.96 19.97 -7.81
C ILE A 548 -14.63 20.22 -8.52
N VAL A 549 -13.70 20.94 -7.86
CA VAL A 549 -12.41 21.25 -8.49
C VAL A 549 -11.53 20.00 -8.65
N ASN A 550 -11.61 19.04 -7.73
CA ASN A 550 -10.93 17.75 -7.85
C ASN A 550 -11.44 16.94 -9.06
N LEU A 551 -12.74 17.01 -9.37
CA LEU A 551 -13.33 16.36 -10.55
C LEU A 551 -12.91 17.05 -11.84
N ILE A 552 -12.81 18.38 -11.88
CA ILE A 552 -12.31 19.13 -13.04
C ILE A 552 -10.85 18.75 -13.34
N ALA A 553 -10.02 18.63 -12.30
CA ALA A 553 -8.64 18.16 -12.42
C ALA A 553 -8.52 16.67 -12.75
N ARG A 554 -9.65 15.96 -12.79
CA ARG A 554 -9.76 14.51 -12.97
C ARG A 554 -8.83 13.77 -12.00
N PHE A 555 -8.84 14.18 -10.73
CA PHE A 555 -8.25 13.39 -9.63
C PHE A 555 -9.14 12.21 -9.24
N TYR A 556 -10.44 12.33 -9.54
CA TYR A 556 -11.43 11.27 -9.46
C TYR A 556 -12.30 11.32 -10.71
N ASP A 557 -12.84 10.17 -11.10
CA ASP A 557 -13.89 10.08 -12.12
C ASP A 557 -15.27 10.13 -11.43
N VAL A 558 -16.27 10.66 -12.13
CA VAL A 558 -17.65 10.77 -11.62
C VAL A 558 -18.33 9.39 -11.53
N ASP A 559 -19.21 9.20 -10.53
CA ASP A 559 -19.98 7.96 -10.38
C ASP A 559 -21.17 7.92 -11.37
N HIS A 560 -21.80 9.06 -11.60
CA HIS A 560 -22.89 9.26 -12.56
C HIS A 560 -22.76 10.58 -13.30
N GLY A 561 -23.32 10.64 -14.51
CA GLY A 561 -23.29 11.81 -15.38
C GLY A 561 -21.99 11.93 -16.17
N GLY A 562 -21.64 13.16 -16.53
CA GLY A 562 -20.43 13.47 -17.27
C GLY A 562 -19.94 14.89 -17.03
N ILE A 563 -18.64 15.07 -17.11
CA ILE A 563 -18.01 16.39 -17.18
C ILE A 563 -17.30 16.47 -18.53
N SER A 564 -17.56 17.55 -19.27
CA SER A 564 -16.90 17.79 -20.55
C SER A 564 -16.17 19.13 -20.55
N ILE A 565 -15.02 19.15 -21.21
CA ILE A 565 -14.24 20.37 -21.48
C ILE A 565 -14.18 20.55 -22.99
N ASP A 566 -14.59 21.74 -23.47
CA ASP A 566 -14.70 22.08 -24.89
C ASP A 566 -15.49 21.02 -25.71
N GLY A 567 -16.51 20.41 -25.08
CA GLY A 567 -17.37 19.39 -25.69
C GLY A 567 -16.82 17.96 -25.64
N ILE A 568 -15.63 17.74 -25.08
CA ILE A 568 -15.01 16.41 -24.93
C ILE A 568 -15.15 15.94 -23.48
N ASP A 569 -15.74 14.76 -23.28
CA ASP A 569 -15.82 14.11 -21.96
C ASP A 569 -14.43 13.91 -21.36
N LEU A 570 -14.24 14.33 -20.10
CA LEU A 570 -12.98 14.21 -19.36
C LEU A 570 -12.40 12.80 -19.38
N ARG A 571 -13.25 11.76 -19.37
CA ARG A 571 -12.83 10.34 -19.39
C ARG A 571 -12.12 9.95 -20.68
N ARG A 572 -12.46 10.63 -21.79
CA ARG A 572 -11.89 10.39 -23.13
C ARG A 572 -10.69 11.28 -23.44
N LEU A 573 -10.46 12.31 -22.63
CA LEU A 573 -9.40 13.29 -22.87
C LEU A 573 -8.06 12.81 -22.33
N ASN A 574 -6.97 13.13 -23.04
CA ASN A 574 -5.63 12.76 -22.60
C ASN A 574 -5.24 13.52 -21.31
N LEU A 575 -4.97 12.78 -20.23
CA LEU A 575 -4.66 13.32 -18.91
C LEU A 575 -3.48 14.29 -18.89
N ARG A 576 -2.45 14.05 -19.71
CA ARG A 576 -1.28 14.94 -19.79
C ARG A 576 -1.62 16.27 -20.43
N ASP A 577 -2.49 16.28 -21.44
CA ASP A 577 -2.95 17.51 -22.08
C ASP A 577 -3.89 18.28 -21.12
N LEU A 578 -4.77 17.57 -20.40
CA LEU A 578 -5.65 18.16 -19.38
C LEU A 578 -4.86 18.89 -18.29
N ARG A 579 -3.98 18.17 -17.59
CA ARG A 579 -3.28 18.70 -16.41
C ARG A 579 -2.21 19.74 -16.77
N LYS A 580 -1.78 19.81 -18.04
CA LYS A 580 -0.95 20.92 -18.56
C LYS A 580 -1.72 22.22 -18.78
N GLN A 581 -3.04 22.18 -18.76
CA GLN A 581 -3.91 23.35 -18.96
C GLN A 581 -4.58 23.79 -17.66
N ILE A 582 -4.29 23.13 -16.54
CA ILE A 582 -4.88 23.40 -15.22
C ILE A 582 -3.78 23.90 -14.27
N GLY A 583 -3.99 25.06 -13.66
CA GLY A 583 -3.17 25.54 -12.54
C GLY A 583 -3.96 25.52 -11.26
N ILE A 584 -3.35 25.03 -10.18
CA ILE A 584 -3.97 24.96 -8.86
C ILE A 584 -3.13 25.78 -7.88
N VAL A 585 -3.78 26.67 -7.14
CA VAL A 585 -3.20 27.37 -5.99
C VAL A 585 -4.00 26.95 -4.76
N LEU A 586 -3.35 26.17 -3.89
CA LEU A 586 -3.94 25.63 -2.67
C LEU A 586 -3.90 26.66 -1.53
N GLN A 587 -4.77 26.48 -0.53
CA GLN A 587 -4.81 27.29 0.68
C GLN A 587 -3.48 27.25 1.44
N ASP A 588 -2.96 26.03 1.66
CA ASP A 588 -1.63 25.77 2.19
C ASP A 588 -0.69 25.35 1.06
N PRO A 589 0.16 26.26 0.54
CA PRO A 589 0.99 25.97 -0.61
C PRO A 589 2.08 24.96 -0.29
N ILE A 590 2.15 23.89 -1.09
CA ILE A 590 3.20 22.87 -0.97
C ILE A 590 4.42 23.31 -1.77
N LEU A 591 5.54 23.49 -1.07
CA LEU A 591 6.86 23.69 -1.65
C LEU A 591 7.71 22.44 -1.44
N PHE A 592 8.47 22.10 -2.47
CA PHE A 592 9.41 20.97 -2.44
C PHE A 592 10.75 21.44 -1.90
N SER A 593 11.50 20.52 -1.29
CA SER A 593 12.87 20.77 -0.88
C SER A 593 13.72 21.10 -2.12
N GLY A 594 14.39 22.26 -2.11
CA GLY A 594 15.12 22.80 -3.25
C GLY A 594 15.14 24.33 -3.24
N THR A 595 15.60 24.96 -4.31
CA THR A 595 15.68 26.43 -4.38
C THR A 595 14.30 27.07 -4.65
N ILE A 596 14.19 28.38 -4.39
CA ILE A 596 13.00 29.14 -4.80
C ILE A 596 12.83 29.09 -6.33
N ALA A 597 13.92 29.19 -7.09
CA ALA A 597 13.87 29.06 -8.55
C ALA A 597 13.32 27.71 -9.01
N GLU A 598 13.79 26.60 -8.41
CA GLU A 598 13.30 25.26 -8.72
C GLU A 598 11.81 25.10 -8.41
N ASN A 599 11.38 25.67 -7.27
CA ASN A 599 9.98 25.65 -6.86
C ASN A 599 9.07 26.43 -7.82
N ILE A 600 9.51 27.57 -8.36
CA ILE A 600 8.74 28.31 -9.38
C ILE A 600 8.80 27.56 -10.72
N GLY A 601 10.00 27.11 -11.11
CA GLY A 601 10.29 26.38 -12.34
C GLY A 601 9.54 25.05 -12.47
N TYR A 602 9.08 24.47 -11.36
CA TYR A 602 8.23 23.27 -11.34
C TYR A 602 6.98 23.41 -12.23
N GLY A 603 6.43 24.63 -12.35
CA GLY A 603 5.27 24.90 -13.22
C GLY A 603 5.57 24.74 -14.72
N LYS A 604 6.82 24.86 -15.14
CA LYS A 604 7.24 24.71 -16.54
C LYS A 604 8.66 24.13 -16.60
N PRO A 605 8.80 22.78 -16.67
CA PRO A 605 10.11 22.15 -16.78
C PRO A 605 10.90 22.68 -17.99
N GLY A 606 12.14 23.10 -17.75
CA GLY A 606 13.01 23.71 -18.77
C GLY A 606 12.76 25.21 -19.02
N ALA A 607 12.00 25.90 -18.16
CA ALA A 607 11.86 27.35 -18.22
C ALA A 607 13.21 28.06 -18.09
N LYS A 608 13.40 29.13 -18.86
CA LYS A 608 14.57 30.01 -18.74
C LYS A 608 14.47 30.78 -17.43
N PHE A 609 15.61 31.10 -16.83
CA PHE A 609 15.65 31.89 -15.59
C PHE A 609 14.93 33.25 -15.71
N ALA A 610 14.97 33.88 -16.90
CA ALA A 610 14.22 35.10 -17.17
C ALA A 610 12.70 34.90 -17.03
N GLU A 611 12.15 33.79 -17.52
CA GLU A 611 10.71 33.47 -17.38
C GLU A 611 10.34 33.28 -15.90
N ILE A 612 11.23 32.67 -15.11
CA ILE A 612 11.07 32.51 -13.66
C ILE A 612 11.02 33.87 -12.96
N ILE A 613 11.92 34.80 -13.33
CA ILE A 613 11.93 36.17 -12.78
C ILE A 613 10.64 36.90 -13.13
N ASP A 614 10.19 36.83 -14.39
CA ASP A 614 9.00 37.53 -14.84
C ASP A 614 7.73 37.00 -14.15
N ALA A 615 7.61 35.68 -14.00
CA ALA A 615 6.54 35.07 -13.22
C ALA A 615 6.58 35.51 -11.74
N ALA A 616 7.76 35.57 -11.14
CA ALA A 616 7.93 36.06 -9.77
C ALA A 616 7.58 37.55 -9.62
N ARG A 617 7.82 38.38 -10.63
CA ARG A 617 7.42 39.80 -10.62
C ARG A 617 5.91 39.94 -10.70
N LEU A 618 5.26 39.21 -11.62
CA LEU A 618 3.80 39.21 -11.75
C LEU A 618 3.11 38.74 -10.46
N ALA A 619 3.73 37.81 -9.74
CA ALA A 619 3.26 37.31 -8.45
C ALA A 619 3.64 38.16 -7.23
N ASN A 620 4.27 39.34 -7.43
CA ASN A 620 4.81 40.20 -6.37
C ASN A 620 5.81 39.46 -5.44
N ALA A 621 6.49 38.43 -5.94
CA ALA A 621 7.45 37.62 -5.20
C ALA A 621 8.90 38.11 -5.36
N HIS A 622 9.23 38.73 -6.48
CA HIS A 622 10.61 39.12 -6.81
C HIS A 622 11.33 39.91 -5.71
N ASN A 623 10.67 40.91 -5.12
CA ASN A 623 11.31 41.82 -4.16
C ASN A 623 11.75 41.10 -2.88
N PHE A 624 10.91 40.21 -2.33
CA PHE A 624 11.29 39.48 -1.11
C PHE A 624 12.33 38.40 -1.42
N ILE A 625 12.29 37.81 -2.63
CA ILE A 625 13.27 36.80 -3.05
C ILE A 625 14.66 37.45 -3.11
N VAL A 626 14.80 38.59 -3.80
CA VAL A 626 16.09 39.30 -3.93
C VAL A 626 16.58 39.87 -2.60
N ALA A 627 15.69 40.11 -1.64
CA ALA A 627 16.06 40.54 -0.29
C ALA A 627 16.68 39.42 0.57
N LYS A 628 16.55 38.15 0.17
CA LYS A 628 17.21 37.03 0.86
C LYS A 628 18.68 36.94 0.46
N PRO A 629 19.58 36.47 1.35
CA PRO A 629 21.03 36.42 1.09
C PRO A 629 21.40 35.71 -0.23
N ASP A 630 20.71 34.61 -0.55
CA ASP A 630 20.98 33.79 -1.74
C ASP A 630 19.98 34.05 -2.88
N GLY A 631 19.12 35.06 -2.75
CA GLY A 631 18.15 35.39 -3.79
C GLY A 631 17.26 34.20 -4.18
N TYR A 632 17.23 33.90 -5.47
CA TYR A 632 16.49 32.77 -6.05
C TYR A 632 17.09 31.39 -5.71
N GLU A 633 18.36 31.34 -5.31
CA GLU A 633 19.05 30.12 -4.89
C GLU A 633 18.82 29.79 -3.40
N THR A 634 18.04 30.62 -2.69
CA THR A 634 17.67 30.35 -1.31
C THR A 634 17.01 28.97 -1.20
N GLN A 635 17.58 28.14 -0.33
CA GLN A 635 17.07 26.79 -0.07
C GLN A 635 15.79 26.84 0.75
N VAL A 636 14.76 26.16 0.24
CA VAL A 636 13.48 25.95 0.89
C VAL A 636 13.50 24.54 1.48
N GLY A 637 13.32 24.41 2.79
CA GLY A 637 13.29 23.10 3.47
C GLY A 637 11.95 22.36 3.28
N GLU A 638 11.80 21.21 3.94
CA GLU A 638 10.54 20.45 3.92
C GLU A 638 9.34 21.35 4.30
N GLN A 639 8.25 21.24 3.54
CA GLN A 639 7.01 22.03 3.70
C GLN A 639 7.19 23.55 3.63
N GLY A 640 8.25 24.05 3.00
CA GLY A 640 8.48 25.48 2.89
C GLY A 640 9.11 26.12 4.12
N ASN A 641 9.76 25.32 4.99
CA ASN A 641 10.50 25.84 6.14
C ASN A 641 11.51 26.91 5.69
N GLY A 642 11.45 28.10 6.30
CA GLY A 642 12.26 29.26 5.95
C GLY A 642 11.50 30.38 5.21
N LEU A 643 10.24 30.14 4.84
CA LEU A 643 9.35 31.15 4.24
C LEU A 643 8.13 31.43 5.12
N SER A 644 7.66 32.68 5.14
CA SER A 644 6.38 33.03 5.77
C SER A 644 5.19 32.49 4.97
N GLY A 645 4.00 32.39 5.58
CA GLY A 645 2.78 31.94 4.89
C GLY A 645 2.52 32.68 3.58
N GLY A 646 2.56 34.02 3.60
CA GLY A 646 2.35 34.84 2.41
C GLY A 646 3.51 34.81 1.40
N GLU A 647 4.75 34.52 1.82
CA GLU A 647 5.85 34.24 0.89
C GLU A 647 5.59 32.92 0.14
N ARG A 648 5.21 31.84 0.84
CA ARG A 648 4.89 30.55 0.22
C ARG A 648 3.75 30.68 -0.79
N GLN A 649 2.74 31.48 -0.47
CA GLN A 649 1.61 31.76 -1.37
C GLN A 649 2.04 32.43 -2.66
N ARG A 650 2.86 33.49 -2.56
CA ARG A 650 3.37 34.20 -3.74
C ARG A 650 4.29 33.34 -4.60
N VAL A 651 5.07 32.43 -4.01
CA VAL A 651 5.85 31.43 -4.77
C VAL A 651 4.93 30.47 -5.53
N ALA A 652 3.85 29.98 -4.91
CA ALA A 652 2.88 29.12 -5.59
C ALA A 652 2.09 29.85 -6.69
N ILE A 653 1.75 31.12 -6.49
CA ILE A 653 1.15 31.96 -7.54
C ILE A 653 2.14 32.16 -8.69
N ALA A 654 3.42 32.42 -8.41
CA ALA A 654 4.46 32.51 -9.45
C ALA A 654 4.58 31.19 -10.24
N ARG A 655 4.51 30.04 -9.56
CA ARG A 655 4.49 28.71 -10.20
C ARG A 655 3.30 28.56 -11.15
N ALA A 656 2.10 28.95 -10.72
CA ALA A 656 0.89 28.91 -11.55
C ALA A 656 0.93 29.91 -12.71
N MET A 657 1.49 31.10 -12.50
CA MET A 657 1.69 32.10 -13.57
C MET A 657 2.68 31.61 -14.63
N LEU A 658 3.80 31.01 -14.23
CA LEU A 658 4.78 30.43 -15.15
C LEU A 658 4.18 29.28 -15.98
N HIS A 659 3.30 28.49 -15.37
CA HIS A 659 2.59 27.42 -16.05
C HIS A 659 1.63 27.94 -17.14
N ASN A 660 1.06 29.13 -16.94
CA ASN A 660 0.12 29.80 -17.86
C ASN A 660 -1.07 28.91 -18.31
N PRO A 661 -1.88 28.38 -17.37
CA PRO A 661 -3.00 27.49 -17.65
C PRO A 661 -4.20 28.20 -18.29
N ARG A 662 -5.12 27.43 -18.87
CA ARG A 662 -6.43 27.91 -19.36
C ARG A 662 -7.53 27.81 -18.31
N ILE A 663 -7.39 26.85 -17.39
CA ILE A 663 -8.28 26.65 -16.24
C ILE A 663 -7.47 26.90 -14.98
N LEU A 664 -7.98 27.76 -14.10
CA LEU A 664 -7.33 28.13 -12.86
C LEU A 664 -8.22 27.74 -11.67
N ILE A 665 -7.64 27.07 -10.68
CA ILE A 665 -8.31 26.71 -9.43
C ILE A 665 -7.61 27.45 -8.29
N LEU A 666 -8.37 28.24 -7.55
CA LEU A 666 -7.93 29.04 -6.41
C LEU A 666 -8.66 28.55 -5.16
N ASP A 667 -7.94 27.92 -4.25
CA ASP A 667 -8.45 27.49 -2.96
C ASP A 667 -7.92 28.43 -1.87
N GLU A 668 -8.79 29.30 -1.35
CA GLU A 668 -8.57 30.21 -0.21
C GLU A 668 -7.14 30.77 -0.01
N ALA A 669 -6.76 31.77 -0.81
CA ALA A 669 -5.37 32.21 -0.88
C ALA A 669 -4.88 33.24 0.17
N THR A 670 -5.56 33.47 1.31
CA THR A 670 -5.19 34.57 2.24
C THR A 670 -5.36 34.29 3.76
N SER A 671 -5.49 33.04 4.20
CA SER A 671 -5.60 32.74 5.64
C SER A 671 -4.26 32.94 6.38
N SER A 672 -4.28 33.69 7.50
CA SER A 672 -3.13 33.92 8.39
C SER A 672 -2.00 34.79 7.82
N VAL A 673 -2.34 35.79 7.01
CA VAL A 673 -1.39 36.72 6.38
C VAL A 673 -1.68 38.15 6.83
N ASP A 674 -0.64 38.99 6.98
CA ASP A 674 -0.79 40.41 7.28
C ASP A 674 -1.49 41.18 6.13
N VAL A 675 -2.10 42.32 6.45
CA VAL A 675 -2.93 43.09 5.50
C VAL A 675 -2.15 43.54 4.26
N GLU A 676 -0.87 43.89 4.41
CA GLU A 676 -0.04 44.33 3.28
C GLU A 676 0.25 43.16 2.33
N THR A 677 0.66 42.02 2.87
CA THR A 677 0.93 40.81 2.10
C THR A 677 -0.35 40.24 1.47
N GLU A 678 -1.50 40.31 2.16
CA GLU A 678 -2.81 39.97 1.59
C GLU A 678 -3.13 40.83 0.36
N ARG A 679 -2.89 42.15 0.43
CA ARG A 679 -3.10 43.04 -0.73
C ARG A 679 -2.22 42.66 -1.91
N LEU A 680 -0.95 42.32 -1.67
CA LEU A 680 -0.03 41.88 -2.71
C LEU A 680 -0.48 40.56 -3.36
N ILE A 681 -1.01 39.63 -2.57
CA ILE A 681 -1.54 38.35 -3.06
C ILE A 681 -2.78 38.59 -3.93
N GLN A 682 -3.74 39.40 -3.48
CA GLN A 682 -4.95 39.71 -4.24
C GLN A 682 -4.63 40.38 -5.58
N GLN A 683 -3.67 41.32 -5.60
CA GLN A 683 -3.20 41.93 -6.85
C GLN A 683 -2.60 40.90 -7.83
N ALA A 684 -1.84 39.93 -7.31
CA ALA A 684 -1.28 38.86 -8.13
C ALA A 684 -2.39 37.95 -8.68
N ILE A 685 -3.37 37.59 -7.86
CA ILE A 685 -4.53 36.78 -8.27
C ILE A 685 -5.31 37.50 -9.38
N HIS A 686 -5.64 38.78 -9.22
CA HIS A 686 -6.38 39.54 -10.24
C HIS A 686 -5.66 39.55 -11.60
N ARG A 687 -4.32 39.67 -11.62
CA ARG A 687 -3.54 39.57 -12.88
C ARG A 687 -3.56 38.16 -13.47
N MET A 688 -3.69 37.15 -12.63
CA MET A 688 -3.66 35.74 -13.01
C MET A 688 -4.99 35.25 -13.60
N VAL A 689 -6.12 35.83 -13.17
CA VAL A 689 -7.47 35.44 -13.62
C VAL A 689 -7.77 35.89 -15.04
N ASP A 690 -7.20 37.00 -15.49
CA ASP A 690 -7.53 37.61 -16.78
C ASP A 690 -7.36 36.64 -17.96
N GLY A 691 -8.42 36.48 -18.75
CA GLY A 691 -8.48 35.59 -19.93
C GLY A 691 -8.46 34.08 -19.63
N ARG A 692 -8.82 33.66 -18.41
CA ARG A 692 -8.80 32.25 -17.96
C ARG A 692 -10.07 31.86 -17.22
N THR A 693 -10.59 30.67 -17.51
CA THR A 693 -11.72 30.12 -16.74
C THR A 693 -11.24 29.82 -15.33
N THR A 694 -11.85 30.44 -14.33
CA THR A 694 -11.34 30.41 -12.96
C THR A 694 -12.38 29.88 -11.98
N PHE A 695 -12.00 28.94 -11.13
CA PHE A 695 -12.77 28.48 -9.98
C PHE A 695 -12.14 29.00 -8.71
N ALA A 696 -12.86 29.85 -7.98
CA ALA A 696 -12.46 30.34 -6.68
C ALA A 696 -13.31 29.70 -5.59
N ILE A 697 -12.68 28.92 -4.71
CA ILE A 697 -13.29 28.44 -3.47
C ILE A 697 -12.95 29.47 -2.41
N ALA A 698 -13.96 30.04 -1.76
CA ALA A 698 -13.71 31.03 -0.72
C ALA A 698 -14.29 30.63 0.62
N HIS A 699 -13.50 30.94 1.64
CA HIS A 699 -13.96 31.16 3.00
C HIS A 699 -13.94 32.65 3.39
N ARG A 700 -13.46 33.55 2.51
CA ARG A 700 -13.59 35.02 2.63
C ARG A 700 -14.39 35.57 1.46
N LEU A 701 -15.54 36.17 1.74
CA LEU A 701 -16.44 36.72 0.72
C LEU A 701 -15.82 37.82 -0.14
N SER A 702 -14.78 38.51 0.35
CA SER A 702 -14.07 39.56 -0.40
C SER A 702 -13.45 39.06 -1.70
N THR A 703 -12.99 37.80 -1.75
CA THR A 703 -12.38 37.18 -2.93
C THR A 703 -13.41 36.78 -3.99
N LEU A 704 -14.68 36.65 -3.61
CA LEU A 704 -15.78 36.25 -4.50
C LEU A 704 -16.60 37.43 -5.00
N ARG A 705 -16.34 38.64 -4.50
CA ARG A 705 -17.10 39.83 -4.89
C ARG A 705 -16.96 40.14 -6.39
N ASP A 706 -15.78 39.85 -6.94
CA ASP A 706 -15.43 40.12 -8.34
C ASP A 706 -15.67 38.90 -9.25
N ALA A 707 -16.29 37.83 -8.76
CA ALA A 707 -16.65 36.69 -9.59
C ALA A 707 -17.83 37.04 -10.52
N ASP A 708 -17.74 36.60 -11.79
CA ASP A 708 -18.81 36.79 -12.78
C ASP A 708 -20.10 36.09 -12.33
N ARG A 709 -19.96 34.90 -11.73
CA ARG A 709 -21.07 34.11 -11.23
C ARG A 709 -20.69 33.34 -9.97
N LEU A 710 -21.61 33.32 -9.01
CA LEU A 710 -21.52 32.54 -7.79
C LEU A 710 -22.41 31.30 -7.88
N ILE A 711 -21.91 30.18 -7.39
CA ILE A 711 -22.63 28.92 -7.28
C ILE A 711 -22.67 28.53 -5.81
N VAL A 712 -23.88 28.49 -5.25
CA VAL A 712 -24.12 28.18 -3.84
C VAL A 712 -24.51 26.72 -3.72
N LEU A 713 -23.72 25.98 -2.94
CA LEU A 713 -23.91 24.57 -2.66
C LEU A 713 -24.51 24.37 -1.27
N ASP A 714 -25.56 23.57 -1.19
CA ASP A 714 -26.14 23.08 0.06
C ASP A 714 -26.53 21.60 -0.09
N GLY A 715 -26.22 20.78 0.92
CA GLY A 715 -26.48 19.32 0.87
C GLY A 715 -25.91 18.59 -0.35
N GLY A 716 -24.83 19.10 -0.97
CA GLY A 716 -24.24 18.53 -2.17
C GLY A 716 -25.01 18.81 -3.48
N ARG A 717 -25.96 19.75 -3.48
CA ARG A 717 -26.72 20.22 -4.65
C ARG A 717 -26.47 21.71 -4.88
N ILE A 718 -26.65 22.19 -6.11
CA ILE A 718 -26.70 23.63 -6.39
C ILE A 718 -28.08 24.15 -5.97
N VAL A 719 -28.11 25.09 -5.03
CA VAL A 719 -29.35 25.71 -4.56
C VAL A 719 -29.58 27.10 -5.18
N GLU A 720 -28.52 27.85 -5.43
CA GLU A 720 -28.59 29.19 -6.02
C GLU A 720 -27.42 29.45 -6.96
N GLN A 721 -27.69 30.22 -8.01
CA GLN A 721 -26.69 30.72 -8.95
C GLN A 721 -27.06 32.13 -9.43
N GLY A 722 -26.05 32.97 -9.61
CA GLY A 722 -26.21 34.35 -10.08
C GLY A 722 -25.02 35.24 -9.69
N THR A 723 -25.11 36.53 -10.00
CA THR A 723 -24.11 37.51 -9.56
C THR A 723 -24.24 37.78 -8.06
N HIS A 724 -23.19 38.34 -7.45
CA HIS A 724 -23.22 38.74 -6.04
C HIS A 724 -24.43 39.66 -5.72
N ALA A 725 -24.72 40.63 -6.60
CA ALA A 725 -25.84 41.57 -6.39
C ALA A 725 -27.20 40.87 -6.47
N GLU A 726 -27.39 39.96 -7.43
CA GLU A 726 -28.63 39.20 -7.59
C GLU A 726 -28.92 38.29 -6.39
N LEU A 727 -27.90 37.56 -5.92
CA LEU A 727 -28.06 36.64 -4.79
C LEU A 727 -28.32 37.38 -3.47
N MET A 728 -27.70 38.54 -3.25
CA MET A 728 -28.00 39.39 -2.10
C MET A 728 -29.44 39.93 -2.12
N GLN A 729 -29.97 40.28 -3.30
CA GLN A 729 -31.36 40.74 -3.42
C GLN A 729 -32.37 39.63 -3.18
N ARG A 730 -32.06 38.39 -3.58
CA ARG A 730 -32.94 37.22 -3.37
C ARG A 730 -33.12 36.84 -1.90
N LYS A 731 -32.22 37.29 -1.01
CA LYS A 731 -32.23 36.97 0.44
C LYS A 731 -32.36 35.47 0.73
N GLY A 732 -31.75 34.65 -0.11
CA GLY A 732 -31.75 33.20 0.03
C GLY A 732 -30.57 32.68 0.85
N LYS A 733 -30.10 31.47 0.55
CA LYS A 733 -29.03 30.78 1.27
C LYS A 733 -27.71 31.54 1.22
N PHE A 734 -27.40 32.21 0.11
CA PHE A 734 -26.22 33.07 0.01
C PHE A 734 -26.23 34.19 1.06
N HIS A 735 -27.37 34.87 1.20
CA HIS A 735 -27.53 35.98 2.15
C HIS A 735 -27.36 35.51 3.60
N GLU A 736 -27.94 34.36 3.96
CA GLU A 736 -27.76 33.74 5.30
C GLU A 736 -26.26 33.49 5.59
N LEU A 737 -25.51 32.96 4.62
CA LEU A 737 -24.07 32.71 4.78
C LEU A 737 -23.28 34.02 4.96
N VAL A 738 -23.67 35.08 4.24
CA VAL A 738 -23.04 36.40 4.35
C VAL A 738 -23.29 37.01 5.73
N GLU A 739 -24.52 36.95 6.24
CA GLU A 739 -24.87 37.46 7.57
C GLU A 739 -24.12 36.71 8.68
N LEU A 740 -24.12 35.37 8.63
CA LEU A 740 -23.39 34.53 9.57
C LEU A 740 -21.89 34.86 9.61
N GLN A 741 -21.29 35.08 8.44
CA GLN A 741 -19.88 35.43 8.35
C GLN A 741 -19.58 36.82 8.90
N GLN A 742 -20.46 37.80 8.64
CA GLN A 742 -20.34 39.15 9.20
C GLN A 742 -20.50 39.17 10.73
N GLU A 743 -21.42 38.37 11.28
CA GLU A 743 -21.57 38.20 12.73
C GLU A 743 -20.32 37.58 13.35
N ALA A 744 -19.78 36.51 12.74
CA ALA A 744 -18.56 35.87 13.21
C ALA A 744 -17.36 36.84 13.21
N SER A 745 -17.20 37.64 12.15
CA SER A 745 -16.15 38.66 12.08
C SER A 745 -16.32 39.79 13.10
N LYS A 746 -17.56 40.18 13.44
CA LYS A 746 -17.84 41.16 14.50
C LYS A 746 -17.50 40.63 15.89
N ILE A 747 -17.75 39.35 16.16
CA ILE A 747 -17.43 38.73 17.46
C ILE A 747 -15.91 38.67 17.67
N ILE A 748 -15.13 38.34 16.64
CA ILE A 748 -13.66 38.31 16.72
C ILE A 748 -13.10 39.72 16.99
N ALA A 749 -13.65 40.75 16.35
CA ALA A 749 -13.23 42.14 16.54
C ALA A 749 -13.61 42.76 17.91
N ILE A 750 -14.46 42.11 18.71
CA ILE A 750 -14.82 42.53 20.07
C ILE A 750 -13.98 41.79 21.13
N ALA A 751 -13.37 40.65 20.76
CA ALA A 751 -12.54 39.83 21.64
C ALA A 751 -11.05 40.19 21.59
N GLU A 752 -10.59 40.86 20.53
CA GLU A 752 -9.31 41.59 20.45
C GLU A 752 -9.46 43.00 21.04
#